data_AF-A0A2E8EUI5-F1
#
_entry.id   AF-A0A2E8EUI5-F1
#
_cell.length_a   1.000
_cell.length_b   1.000
_cell.length_c   1.000
_cell.angle_alpha   90.00
_cell.angle_beta   90.00
_cell.angle_gamma   90.00
#
_symmetry.space_group_name_H-M   'P 1'
#
loop_
_entity.id
_entity.type
_entity.pdbx_description
1 polymer ?
#
loop_
_entity_poly.entity_id
_entity_poly.type
_entity_poly.pdbx_seq_one_letter_code
_entity_poly.pdbx_strand_id
1 'polypeptide(L)'
;MSKETYKLYKTYGIVSIIFILILVAAPPFTDHSHEWKKYQKKFKEFEMSLVKNENLKKEISNRPYEVKQILVDYPERVDRCTTCHMGIDNPDFKDVPQPFKTHPGKINHPFEKFGCTVCHQGQGLGTTVEDAHGQVEFWEEPMLSKKEIQSSCNHCHDLIYLESGPLISRGKELFVSLGCHGCHKAKGYENFYRVGPSLRRIGSKVDPSWLVRWIKNPEKYQPKTKMPYFRLSEEEAVSIASYLISQSDPNYEEPVQYDKGDISKGEKLFRTIGCLGCHKMGDDGNNFAPNLNNVGNKVKPDWLVNWFLDPKGYNPRTIMPKFRLSIEEAKDLTAFIINVGTKQKVPKFEKEILSQKRIKQGEHLIRKRGCSGCHEIGGIESSRIGPELIKVGAKLPFQLDFGNTSRDDIERSWIAWIQNKLKDPTIFDTEISKSNMPAFNISEEDINALAIFLRGMDGKVIPSNFIKQLSIREVENEQGRRVIAKYNCRGCHKIAGKGGDILAFYKGKFNAPPPLEMGELHVGDRLKDSWMISFLRNPKPVRGWLKVKMPTFMLEQDEIYYITRYFVNFAQDQIPYERGIRDIPPDSFLIEGRKLVLAFECAECHDEKGSRGPKFSLMSKRLRKNWAKNWLKNTRTLYPGTKMPDHWPVRNGKRVISAKYPLAKKIMDGDVDKQINAIWEYIANYNEKPFLDVELPEEEEFEEEELEELEAEEADV
;
A
#
# COMPACT_ATOMS: atom_id res chain seq x y z
N MET A 1 -64.18 -44.28 -55.81
CA MET A 1 -63.71 -43.11 -55.03
C MET A 1 -64.25 -41.86 -55.72
N SER A 2 -64.93 -40.94 -55.01
CA SER A 2 -65.46 -39.73 -55.65
C SER A 2 -64.31 -38.80 -56.08
N LYS A 3 -64.54 -37.94 -57.08
CA LYS A 3 -63.56 -36.93 -57.52
C LYS A 3 -63.07 -36.07 -56.35
N GLU A 4 -63.95 -35.79 -55.40
CA GLU A 4 -63.66 -34.99 -54.21
C GLU A 4 -62.74 -35.73 -53.24
N THR A 5 -63.00 -37.02 -52.99
CA THR A 5 -62.14 -37.87 -52.16
C THR A 5 -60.74 -38.01 -52.76
N TYR A 6 -60.61 -38.15 -54.10
CA TYR A 6 -59.31 -38.19 -54.77
C TYR A 6 -58.56 -36.86 -54.66
N LYS A 7 -59.27 -35.73 -54.80
CA LYS A 7 -58.68 -34.39 -54.63
C LYS A 7 -58.19 -34.17 -53.20
N LEU A 8 -58.93 -34.65 -52.19
CA LEU A 8 -58.55 -34.59 -50.79
C LEU A 8 -57.29 -35.43 -50.51
N TYR A 9 -57.25 -36.70 -50.92
CA TYR A 9 -56.07 -37.56 -50.75
C TYR A 9 -54.85 -37.05 -51.50
N LYS A 10 -55.03 -36.50 -52.71
CA LYS A 10 -53.94 -35.87 -53.46
C LYS A 10 -53.41 -34.62 -52.74
N THR A 11 -54.30 -33.79 -52.19
CA THR A 11 -53.90 -32.60 -51.43
C THR A 11 -53.18 -32.99 -50.15
N TYR A 12 -53.71 -33.97 -49.40
CA TYR A 12 -53.07 -34.50 -48.21
C TYR A 12 -51.68 -35.07 -48.52
N GLY A 13 -51.54 -35.89 -49.57
CA GLY A 13 -50.25 -36.43 -50.00
C GLY A 13 -49.23 -35.34 -50.38
N ILE A 14 -49.66 -34.29 -51.09
CA ILE A 14 -48.79 -33.14 -51.43
C ILE A 14 -48.37 -32.39 -50.16
N VAL A 15 -49.30 -32.09 -49.25
CA VAL A 15 -49.00 -31.38 -48.00
C VAL A 15 -48.08 -32.20 -47.10
N SER A 16 -48.31 -33.51 -46.99
CA SER A 16 -47.43 -34.42 -46.24
C SER A 16 -46.02 -34.48 -46.82
N ILE A 17 -45.88 -34.53 -48.16
CA ILE A 17 -44.56 -34.49 -48.81
C ILE A 17 -43.85 -33.16 -48.55
N ILE A 18 -44.56 -32.03 -48.67
CA ILE A 18 -44.00 -30.71 -48.37
C ILE A 18 -43.56 -30.62 -46.90
N PHE A 19 -44.38 -31.12 -45.98
CA PHE A 19 -44.05 -31.15 -44.56
C PHE A 19 -42.81 -32.01 -44.26
N ILE A 20 -42.70 -33.20 -44.88
CA ILE A 20 -41.51 -34.06 -44.77
C ILE A 20 -40.28 -33.35 -45.37
N LEU A 21 -40.41 -32.70 -46.53
CA LEU A 21 -39.30 -31.95 -47.14
C LEU A 21 -38.86 -30.80 -46.23
N ILE A 22 -39.78 -30.08 -45.58
CA ILE A 22 -39.46 -29.04 -44.61
C ILE A 22 -38.76 -29.64 -43.40
N LEU A 23 -39.25 -30.76 -42.85
CA LEU A 23 -38.63 -31.43 -41.70
C LEU A 23 -37.22 -31.98 -42.01
N VAL A 24 -36.96 -32.39 -43.26
CA VAL A 24 -35.65 -32.89 -43.69
C VAL A 24 -34.71 -31.75 -44.06
N ALA A 25 -35.21 -30.67 -44.68
CA ALA A 25 -34.38 -29.55 -45.14
C ALA A 25 -34.14 -28.49 -44.07
N ALA A 26 -35.05 -28.32 -43.11
CA ALA A 26 -34.92 -27.31 -42.06
C ALA A 26 -33.71 -27.55 -41.14
N PRO A 27 -33.45 -28.76 -40.59
CA PRO A 27 -32.30 -28.97 -39.71
C PRO A 27 -30.93 -28.74 -40.35
N PRO A 28 -30.64 -29.21 -41.59
CA PRO A 28 -29.39 -28.87 -42.29
C PRO A 28 -29.28 -27.38 -42.60
N PHE A 29 -30.38 -26.73 -42.97
CA PHE A 29 -30.40 -25.30 -43.26
C PHE A 29 -30.15 -24.47 -41.99
N THR A 30 -30.81 -24.80 -40.88
CA THR A 30 -30.60 -24.16 -39.59
C THR A 30 -29.17 -24.42 -39.10
N ASP A 31 -28.66 -25.65 -39.20
CA ASP A 31 -27.27 -25.97 -38.87
C ASP A 31 -26.28 -25.11 -39.68
N HIS A 32 -26.44 -25.03 -41.00
CA HIS A 32 -25.54 -24.26 -41.85
C HIS A 32 -25.62 -22.73 -41.61
N SER A 33 -26.75 -22.22 -41.14
CA SER A 33 -27.01 -20.78 -41.03
C SER A 33 -26.64 -20.13 -39.68
N HIS A 34 -26.16 -20.90 -38.71
CA HIS A 34 -25.82 -20.38 -37.37
C HIS A 34 -24.85 -19.19 -37.42
N GLU A 35 -25.12 -18.18 -36.58
CA GLU A 35 -24.40 -16.90 -36.56
C GLU A 35 -22.89 -17.08 -36.33
N TRP A 36 -22.50 -17.90 -35.35
CA TRP A 36 -21.10 -18.14 -34.99
C TRP A 36 -20.23 -18.67 -36.16
N LYS A 37 -20.80 -19.44 -37.11
CA LYS A 37 -20.07 -19.96 -38.29
C LYS A 37 -19.55 -18.81 -39.17
N LYS A 38 -20.26 -17.68 -39.21
CA LYS A 38 -19.82 -16.47 -39.94
C LYS A 38 -18.54 -15.88 -39.35
N TYR A 39 -18.38 -15.91 -38.03
CA TYR A 39 -17.17 -15.42 -37.36
C TYR A 39 -15.98 -16.34 -37.61
N GLN A 40 -16.17 -17.66 -37.56
CA GLN A 40 -15.09 -18.62 -37.89
C GLN A 40 -14.65 -18.54 -39.34
N LYS A 41 -15.59 -18.35 -40.28
CA LYS A 41 -15.27 -18.10 -41.69
C LYS A 41 -14.38 -16.85 -41.84
N LYS A 42 -14.80 -15.73 -41.26
CA LYS A 42 -14.03 -14.47 -41.30
C LYS A 42 -12.65 -14.60 -40.66
N PHE A 43 -12.55 -15.33 -39.54
CA PHE A 43 -11.27 -15.55 -38.88
C PHE A 43 -10.31 -16.36 -39.75
N LYS A 44 -10.77 -17.43 -40.41
CA LYS A 44 -9.95 -18.20 -41.35
C LYS A 44 -9.48 -17.35 -42.53
N GLU A 45 -10.37 -16.57 -43.13
CA GLU A 45 -10.03 -15.65 -44.22
C GLU A 45 -8.93 -14.68 -43.78
N PHE A 46 -9.03 -14.16 -42.55
CA PHE A 46 -8.04 -13.28 -41.97
C PHE A 46 -6.72 -14.01 -41.67
N GLU A 47 -6.74 -15.18 -41.02
CA GLU A 47 -5.55 -15.99 -40.70
C GLU A 47 -4.79 -16.38 -41.98
N MET A 48 -5.51 -16.79 -43.04
CA MET A 48 -4.92 -17.07 -44.37
C MET A 48 -4.30 -15.83 -45.01
N SER A 49 -4.82 -14.62 -44.75
CA SER A 49 -4.25 -13.38 -45.28
C SER A 49 -2.91 -13.01 -44.65
N LEU A 50 -2.66 -13.46 -43.42
CA LEU A 50 -1.40 -13.22 -42.69
C LEU A 50 -0.31 -14.22 -43.06
N VAL A 51 -0.69 -15.39 -43.56
CA VAL A 51 0.20 -16.51 -43.84
C VAL A 51 0.67 -16.47 -45.28
N LYS A 52 1.99 -16.53 -45.51
CA LYS A 52 2.58 -16.60 -46.86
C LYS A 52 2.69 -18.02 -47.42
N ASN A 53 2.70 -19.04 -46.57
CA ASN A 53 2.90 -20.45 -46.95
C ASN A 53 1.59 -21.08 -47.46
N GLU A 54 1.57 -21.54 -48.71
CA GLU A 54 0.38 -22.14 -49.35
C GLU A 54 -0.09 -23.44 -48.70
N ASN A 55 0.81 -24.27 -48.17
CA ASN A 55 0.42 -25.48 -47.44
C ASN A 55 -0.30 -25.12 -46.13
N LEU A 56 0.18 -24.09 -45.43
CA LEU A 56 -0.43 -23.62 -44.20
C LEU A 56 -1.79 -22.93 -44.47
N LYS A 57 -1.92 -22.18 -45.58
CA LYS A 57 -3.23 -21.67 -46.03
C LYS A 57 -4.23 -22.80 -46.28
N LYS A 58 -3.80 -23.87 -46.95
CA LYS A 58 -4.64 -25.05 -47.22
C LYS A 58 -5.04 -25.77 -45.94
N GLU A 59 -4.15 -25.82 -44.95
CA GLU A 59 -4.47 -26.34 -43.61
C GLU A 59 -5.54 -25.49 -42.92
N ILE A 60 -5.39 -24.16 -42.91
CA ILE A 60 -6.36 -23.23 -42.33
C ILE A 60 -7.72 -23.32 -43.03
N SER A 61 -7.74 -23.40 -44.37
CA SER A 61 -8.99 -23.51 -45.13
C SER A 61 -9.76 -24.80 -44.82
N ASN A 62 -9.04 -25.89 -44.59
CA ASN A 62 -9.61 -27.23 -44.34
C ASN A 62 -10.00 -27.46 -42.88
N ARG A 63 -9.58 -26.61 -41.94
CA ARG A 63 -9.99 -26.69 -40.53
C ARG A 63 -11.52 -26.74 -40.46
N PRO A 64 -12.17 -27.61 -39.67
CA PRO A 64 -13.64 -27.62 -39.58
C PRO A 64 -14.19 -26.37 -38.86
N TYR A 65 -15.49 -26.11 -38.99
CA TYR A 65 -16.18 -25.16 -38.12
C TYR A 65 -16.77 -25.92 -36.94
N GLU A 66 -16.46 -25.50 -35.72
CA GLU A 66 -16.90 -26.21 -34.51
C GLU A 66 -17.21 -25.24 -33.37
N VAL A 67 -18.15 -25.63 -32.52
CA VAL A 67 -18.38 -24.91 -31.25
C VAL A 67 -17.22 -25.24 -30.33
N LYS A 68 -16.44 -24.23 -29.96
CA LYS A 68 -15.39 -24.38 -28.95
C LYS A 68 -16.03 -24.26 -27.57
N GLN A 69 -15.75 -25.22 -26.71
CA GLN A 69 -16.37 -25.29 -25.38
C GLN A 69 -15.32 -25.54 -24.31
N ILE A 70 -15.31 -24.67 -23.31
CA ILE A 70 -14.51 -24.81 -22.09
C ILE A 70 -15.48 -25.16 -20.96
N LEU A 71 -15.16 -26.22 -20.23
CA LEU A 71 -15.85 -26.58 -19.00
C LEU A 71 -15.10 -25.93 -17.85
N VAL A 72 -15.73 -24.95 -17.22
CA VAL A 72 -15.15 -24.22 -16.10
C VAL A 72 -15.61 -24.88 -14.81
N ASP A 73 -14.70 -25.50 -14.07
CA ASP A 73 -15.00 -26.24 -12.83
C ASP A 73 -15.67 -25.37 -11.75
N TYR A 74 -15.44 -24.05 -11.77
CA TYR A 74 -16.11 -23.12 -10.87
C TYR A 74 -16.41 -21.80 -11.58
N PRO A 75 -17.67 -21.31 -11.61
CA PRO A 75 -18.85 -21.80 -10.89
C PRO A 75 -19.64 -22.87 -11.68
N GLU A 76 -18.99 -23.93 -12.17
CA GLU A 76 -19.58 -24.99 -13.01
C GLU A 76 -20.33 -24.43 -14.21
N ARG A 77 -19.58 -23.83 -15.15
CA ARG A 77 -20.15 -23.21 -16.34
C ARG A 77 -19.56 -23.75 -17.62
N VAL A 78 -20.42 -23.76 -18.63
CA VAL A 78 -20.02 -23.96 -20.01
C VAL A 78 -19.70 -22.60 -20.61
N ASP A 79 -18.51 -22.46 -21.17
CA ASP A 79 -18.06 -21.24 -21.83
C ASP A 79 -17.74 -21.52 -23.31
N ARG A 80 -18.45 -20.83 -24.21
CA ARG A 80 -18.31 -20.97 -25.66
C ARG A 80 -17.80 -19.70 -26.33
N CYS A 81 -17.32 -18.72 -25.56
CA CYS A 81 -16.92 -17.41 -26.11
C CYS A 81 -15.82 -17.53 -27.16
N THR A 82 -14.90 -18.48 -27.01
CA THR A 82 -13.82 -18.76 -27.96
C THR A 82 -14.30 -19.34 -29.29
N THR A 83 -15.58 -19.68 -29.43
CA THR A 83 -16.21 -20.03 -30.71
C THR A 83 -16.16 -18.86 -31.70
N CYS A 84 -16.32 -17.63 -31.21
CA CYS A 84 -16.25 -16.40 -32.01
C CYS A 84 -14.96 -15.60 -31.75
N HIS A 85 -14.43 -15.63 -30.52
CA HIS A 85 -13.23 -14.91 -30.08
C HIS A 85 -11.95 -15.76 -30.23
N MET A 86 -11.62 -16.17 -31.46
CA MET A 86 -10.58 -17.18 -31.70
C MET A 86 -9.13 -16.68 -31.57
N GLY A 87 -8.87 -15.38 -31.65
CA GLY A 87 -7.50 -14.82 -31.55
C GLY A 87 -7.07 -14.45 -30.13
N ILE A 88 -7.84 -14.84 -29.11
CA ILE A 88 -7.72 -14.33 -27.74
C ILE A 88 -6.38 -14.68 -27.07
N ASP A 89 -5.79 -15.81 -27.41
CA ASP A 89 -4.57 -16.39 -26.85
C ASP A 89 -3.34 -16.19 -27.76
N ASN A 90 -3.53 -15.62 -28.95
CA ASN A 90 -2.47 -15.47 -29.93
C ASN A 90 -1.93 -14.01 -29.98
N PRO A 91 -0.67 -13.77 -29.56
CA PRO A 91 -0.09 -12.43 -29.50
C PRO A 91 0.02 -11.74 -30.87
N ASP A 92 0.02 -12.48 -31.98
CA ASP A 92 0.05 -11.93 -33.33
C ASP A 92 -1.25 -11.18 -33.68
N PHE A 93 -2.33 -11.44 -32.95
CA PHE A 93 -3.64 -10.82 -33.16
C PHE A 93 -3.82 -9.53 -32.34
N LYS A 94 -2.75 -8.93 -31.82
CA LYS A 94 -2.81 -7.73 -30.98
C LYS A 94 -3.34 -6.47 -31.69
N ASP A 95 -3.15 -6.36 -33.00
CA ASP A 95 -3.52 -5.18 -33.79
C ASP A 95 -4.78 -5.40 -34.64
N VAL A 96 -5.45 -6.54 -34.45
CA VAL A 96 -6.64 -6.97 -35.20
C VAL A 96 -7.90 -6.37 -34.55
N PRO A 97 -8.95 -6.04 -35.33
CA PRO A 97 -10.24 -5.61 -34.78
C PRO A 97 -10.93 -6.72 -33.96
N GLN A 98 -11.81 -6.31 -33.04
CA GLN A 98 -12.72 -7.23 -32.36
C GLN A 98 -13.64 -7.94 -33.37
N PRO A 99 -14.02 -9.21 -33.16
CA PRO A 99 -13.80 -10.04 -31.97
C PRO A 99 -12.49 -10.85 -31.97
N PHE A 100 -11.64 -10.73 -32.99
CA PHE A 100 -10.46 -11.59 -33.19
C PHE A 100 -9.21 -11.10 -32.47
N LYS A 101 -9.32 -10.01 -31.73
CA LYS A 101 -8.18 -9.37 -31.05
C LYS A 101 -7.68 -10.22 -29.89
N THR A 102 -6.37 -10.26 -29.69
CA THR A 102 -5.75 -10.90 -28.51
C THR A 102 -6.23 -10.27 -27.20
N HIS A 103 -6.23 -11.05 -26.12
CA HIS A 103 -6.56 -10.54 -24.79
C HIS A 103 -5.59 -9.40 -24.38
N PRO A 104 -6.10 -8.28 -23.83
CA PRO A 104 -5.22 -7.20 -23.40
C PRO A 104 -4.38 -7.62 -22.18
N GLY A 105 -3.07 -7.39 -22.24
CA GLY A 105 -2.14 -7.62 -21.13
C GLY A 105 -1.63 -9.06 -21.00
N LYS A 106 -0.78 -9.29 -19.98
CA LYS A 106 -0.21 -10.61 -19.72
C LYS A 106 -1.25 -11.53 -19.09
N ILE A 107 -1.52 -12.66 -19.73
CA ILE A 107 -2.43 -13.68 -19.20
C ILE A 107 -1.74 -14.40 -18.04
N ASN A 108 -2.13 -14.06 -16.81
CA ASN A 108 -1.74 -14.80 -15.60
C ASN A 108 -2.82 -15.84 -15.19
N HIS A 109 -3.91 -15.94 -15.96
CA HIS A 109 -5.05 -16.83 -15.74
C HIS A 109 -5.31 -17.62 -17.04
N PRO A 110 -4.86 -18.88 -17.17
CA PRO A 110 -5.05 -19.67 -18.39
C PRO A 110 -6.54 -19.85 -18.70
N PHE A 111 -6.94 -19.52 -19.93
CA PHE A 111 -8.35 -19.49 -20.32
C PHE A 111 -8.99 -20.87 -20.31
N GLU A 112 -8.21 -21.93 -20.55
CA GLU A 112 -8.65 -23.32 -20.50
C GLU A 112 -9.11 -23.72 -19.10
N LYS A 113 -8.62 -23.04 -18.05
CA LYS A 113 -9.00 -23.28 -16.67
C LYS A 113 -10.10 -22.34 -16.18
N PHE A 114 -10.02 -21.06 -16.56
CA PHE A 114 -10.91 -20.02 -16.00
C PHE A 114 -12.10 -19.68 -16.91
N GLY A 115 -12.04 -19.95 -18.21
CA GLY A 115 -13.02 -19.45 -19.18
C GLY A 115 -13.03 -17.91 -19.27
N CYS A 116 -13.92 -17.37 -20.11
CA CYS A 116 -14.13 -15.93 -20.29
C CYS A 116 -15.17 -15.39 -19.29
N THR A 117 -16.24 -16.15 -19.06
CA THR A 117 -17.39 -15.79 -18.23
C THR A 117 -17.05 -15.59 -16.75
N VAL A 118 -15.97 -16.20 -16.23
CA VAL A 118 -15.52 -15.95 -14.85
C VAL A 118 -15.08 -14.50 -14.65
N CYS A 119 -14.48 -13.87 -15.66
CA CYS A 119 -14.06 -12.48 -15.60
C CYS A 119 -15.12 -11.53 -16.16
N HIS A 120 -15.75 -11.90 -17.27
CA HIS A 120 -16.64 -11.03 -18.03
C HIS A 120 -18.12 -11.18 -17.68
N GLN A 121 -18.52 -12.19 -16.91
CA GLN A 121 -19.91 -12.63 -16.77
C GLN A 121 -20.53 -12.90 -18.16
N GLY A 122 -21.85 -12.77 -18.28
CA GLY A 122 -22.56 -13.07 -19.51
C GLY A 122 -22.88 -14.56 -19.67
N GLN A 123 -23.35 -14.90 -20.86
CA GLN A 123 -23.98 -16.18 -21.12
C GLN A 123 -23.03 -17.12 -21.86
N GLY A 124 -22.34 -18.00 -21.11
CA GLY A 124 -21.32 -18.87 -21.68
C GLY A 124 -21.86 -19.91 -22.67
N LEU A 125 -23.16 -20.25 -22.61
CA LEU A 125 -23.81 -21.17 -23.55
C LEU A 125 -24.21 -20.50 -24.88
N GLY A 126 -24.28 -19.17 -24.90
CA GLY A 126 -24.74 -18.39 -26.05
C GLY A 126 -23.86 -18.61 -27.28
N THR A 127 -24.49 -18.81 -28.44
CA THR A 127 -23.79 -18.95 -29.74
C THR A 127 -24.24 -17.91 -30.76
N THR A 128 -25.07 -16.96 -30.32
CA THR A 128 -25.44 -15.73 -31.02
C THR A 128 -24.95 -14.53 -30.22
N VAL A 129 -24.80 -13.37 -30.85
CA VAL A 129 -24.36 -12.15 -30.12
C VAL A 129 -25.41 -11.72 -29.09
N GLU A 130 -26.69 -11.81 -29.44
CA GLU A 130 -27.79 -11.45 -28.54
C GLU A 130 -27.83 -12.34 -27.30
N ASP A 131 -27.73 -13.66 -27.46
CA ASP A 131 -27.75 -14.58 -26.32
C ASP A 131 -26.50 -14.44 -25.45
N ALA A 132 -25.32 -14.27 -26.07
CA ALA A 132 -24.04 -14.23 -25.37
C ALA A 132 -23.83 -12.91 -24.61
N HIS A 133 -24.15 -11.77 -25.24
CA HIS A 133 -23.82 -10.43 -24.76
C HIS A 133 -25.03 -9.61 -24.30
N GLY A 134 -26.24 -9.97 -24.74
CA GLY A 134 -27.46 -9.24 -24.47
C GLY A 134 -28.01 -9.42 -23.05
N GLN A 135 -29.03 -8.62 -22.74
CA GLN A 135 -29.83 -8.77 -21.52
C GLN A 135 -30.90 -9.81 -21.78
N VAL A 136 -30.56 -11.08 -21.58
CA VAL A 136 -31.50 -12.19 -21.75
C VAL A 136 -32.44 -12.24 -20.54
N GLU A 137 -33.74 -12.39 -20.81
CA GLU A 137 -34.76 -12.50 -19.76
C GLU A 137 -34.41 -13.65 -18.80
N PHE A 138 -34.57 -13.41 -17.50
CA PHE A 138 -34.24 -14.35 -16.41
C PHE A 138 -32.75 -14.71 -16.26
N TRP A 139 -31.84 -14.08 -17.01
CA TRP A 139 -30.41 -14.26 -16.77
C TRP A 139 -29.90 -13.38 -15.63
N GLU A 140 -29.37 -14.01 -14.58
CA GLU A 140 -28.96 -13.31 -13.36
C GLU A 140 -27.60 -12.59 -13.48
N GLU A 141 -26.77 -12.94 -14.47
CA GLU A 141 -25.39 -12.44 -14.61
C GLU A 141 -25.09 -11.87 -16.00
N PRO A 142 -25.70 -10.72 -16.37
CA PRO A 142 -25.41 -10.08 -17.64
C PRO A 142 -23.94 -9.76 -17.79
N MET A 143 -23.47 -9.68 -19.04
CA MET A 143 -22.08 -9.35 -19.33
C MET A 143 -21.68 -8.01 -18.71
N LEU A 144 -20.56 -8.00 -18.00
CA LEU A 144 -20.03 -6.79 -17.37
C LEU A 144 -19.55 -5.82 -18.43
N SER A 145 -19.81 -4.53 -18.21
CA SER A 145 -19.19 -3.50 -19.04
C SER A 145 -17.67 -3.50 -18.87
N LYS A 146 -16.94 -2.92 -19.83
CA LYS A 146 -15.47 -2.83 -19.78
C LYS A 146 -14.92 -2.27 -18.46
N LYS A 147 -15.66 -1.35 -17.83
CA LYS A 147 -15.26 -0.74 -16.55
C LYS A 147 -15.51 -1.67 -15.36
N GLU A 148 -16.52 -2.52 -15.44
CA GLU A 148 -16.95 -3.39 -14.34
C GLU A 148 -16.23 -4.73 -14.31
N ILE A 149 -15.58 -5.19 -15.39
CA ILE A 149 -14.84 -6.47 -15.43
C ILE A 149 -13.91 -6.66 -14.20
N GLN A 150 -13.28 -5.58 -13.71
CA GLN A 150 -12.40 -5.64 -12.54
C GLN A 150 -13.13 -6.05 -11.25
N SER A 151 -14.46 -5.96 -11.17
CA SER A 151 -15.25 -6.43 -10.03
C SER A 151 -15.05 -7.94 -9.80
N SER A 152 -14.94 -8.72 -10.89
CA SER A 152 -14.73 -10.16 -10.84
C SER A 152 -13.38 -10.55 -10.22
N CYS A 153 -12.39 -9.66 -10.25
CA CYS A 153 -11.11 -9.90 -9.57
C CYS A 153 -11.29 -10.06 -8.05
N ASN A 154 -12.34 -9.46 -7.48
CA ASN A 154 -12.62 -9.55 -6.04
C ASN A 154 -12.96 -10.97 -5.57
N HIS A 155 -13.44 -11.83 -6.47
CA HIS A 155 -13.82 -13.19 -6.07
C HIS A 155 -12.60 -14.00 -5.61
N CYS A 156 -11.46 -13.89 -6.32
CA CYS A 156 -10.25 -14.67 -6.01
C CYS A 156 -9.19 -13.86 -5.24
N HIS A 157 -9.07 -12.57 -5.52
CA HIS A 157 -8.04 -11.71 -4.94
C HIS A 157 -8.58 -10.86 -3.80
N ASP A 158 -9.08 -11.49 -2.75
CA ASP A 158 -9.65 -10.76 -1.61
C ASP A 158 -8.57 -9.99 -0.82
N LEU A 159 -8.88 -8.77 -0.39
CA LEU A 159 -8.03 -7.89 0.44
C LEU A 159 -6.60 -7.57 -0.07
N ILE A 160 -6.27 -7.93 -1.32
CA ILE A 160 -4.96 -7.68 -1.93
C ILE A 160 -5.04 -6.52 -2.92
N TYR A 161 -3.97 -5.71 -2.97
CA TYR A 161 -3.76 -4.70 -4.01
C TYR A 161 -3.29 -5.37 -5.31
N LEU A 162 -3.99 -5.08 -6.41
CA LEU A 162 -3.73 -5.63 -7.74
C LEU A 162 -3.25 -4.53 -8.68
N GLU A 163 -2.00 -4.62 -9.12
CA GLU A 163 -1.44 -3.68 -10.10
C GLU A 163 -2.19 -3.71 -11.44
N SER A 164 -2.60 -4.90 -11.90
CA SER A 164 -3.42 -5.07 -13.11
C SER A 164 -4.91 -4.74 -12.91
N GLY A 165 -5.32 -4.40 -11.69
CA GLY A 165 -6.69 -4.05 -11.32
C GLY A 165 -6.75 -2.76 -10.49
N PRO A 166 -6.36 -1.60 -11.05
CA PRO A 166 -6.25 -0.37 -10.28
C PRO A 166 -7.60 0.14 -9.74
N LEU A 167 -8.71 -0.05 -10.47
CA LEU A 167 -10.03 0.41 -10.03
C LEU A 167 -10.56 -0.44 -8.87
N ILE A 168 -10.46 -1.77 -8.98
CA ILE A 168 -10.89 -2.66 -7.89
C ILE A 168 -10.03 -2.46 -6.63
N SER A 169 -8.72 -2.26 -6.81
CA SER A 169 -7.80 -1.97 -5.70
C SER A 169 -8.14 -0.65 -5.02
N ARG A 170 -8.43 0.39 -5.81
CA ARG A 170 -8.87 1.69 -5.30
C ARG A 170 -10.21 1.59 -4.56
N GLY A 171 -11.17 0.84 -5.09
CA GLY A 171 -12.47 0.62 -4.43
C GLY A 171 -12.35 -0.05 -3.06
N LYS A 172 -11.50 -1.07 -2.94
CA LYS A 172 -11.17 -1.73 -1.65
C LYS A 172 -10.55 -0.75 -0.65
N GLU A 173 -9.57 0.03 -1.11
CA GLU A 173 -8.91 1.05 -0.29
C GLU A 173 -9.92 2.08 0.23
N LEU A 174 -10.81 2.56 -0.65
CA LEU A 174 -11.87 3.50 -0.29
C LEU A 174 -12.84 2.90 0.73
N PHE A 175 -13.31 1.67 0.51
CA PHE A 175 -14.26 1.02 1.41
C PHE A 175 -13.72 0.91 2.85
N VAL A 176 -12.45 0.54 2.99
CA VAL A 176 -11.78 0.50 4.30
C VAL A 176 -11.51 1.90 4.81
N SER A 177 -10.95 2.79 4.00
CA SER A 177 -10.49 4.10 4.47
C SER A 177 -11.63 5.06 4.83
N LEU A 178 -12.80 4.92 4.20
CA LEU A 178 -14.04 5.64 4.53
C LEU A 178 -14.80 4.99 5.69
N GLY A 179 -14.42 3.78 6.11
CA GLY A 179 -15.06 3.08 7.23
C GLY A 179 -16.43 2.50 6.93
N CYS A 180 -16.71 2.16 5.66
CA CYS A 180 -18.01 1.60 5.25
C CYS A 180 -18.39 0.36 6.07
N HIS A 181 -17.40 -0.49 6.41
CA HIS A 181 -17.57 -1.69 7.24
C HIS A 181 -18.02 -1.42 8.69
N GLY A 182 -17.89 -0.17 9.17
CA GLY A 182 -18.32 0.25 10.50
C GLY A 182 -19.84 0.32 10.61
N CYS A 183 -20.51 0.72 9.52
CA CYS A 183 -21.97 0.77 9.44
C CYS A 183 -22.56 -0.45 8.73
N HIS A 184 -21.89 -0.92 7.67
CA HIS A 184 -22.36 -2.01 6.82
C HIS A 184 -21.63 -3.31 7.14
N LYS A 185 -22.36 -4.42 7.24
CA LYS A 185 -21.75 -5.75 7.32
C LYS A 185 -21.32 -6.18 5.92
N ALA A 186 -20.05 -6.53 5.74
CA ALA A 186 -19.50 -6.97 4.45
C ALA A 186 -18.51 -8.11 4.68
N LYS A 187 -18.58 -9.12 3.80
CA LYS A 187 -17.77 -10.34 3.86
C LYS A 187 -16.28 -10.01 3.82
N GLY A 188 -15.53 -10.48 4.81
CA GLY A 188 -14.08 -10.26 4.92
C GLY A 188 -13.71 -8.97 5.65
N TYR A 189 -14.68 -8.13 6.01
CA TYR A 189 -14.46 -6.83 6.66
C TYR A 189 -15.10 -6.74 8.07
N GLU A 190 -15.69 -7.83 8.57
CA GLU A 190 -16.47 -7.82 9.81
C GLU A 190 -15.63 -7.52 11.06
N ASN A 191 -14.35 -7.88 11.03
CA ASN A 191 -13.43 -7.70 12.15
C ASN A 191 -12.42 -6.57 11.93
N PHE A 192 -12.63 -5.74 10.90
CA PHE A 192 -11.77 -4.60 10.65
C PHE A 192 -11.89 -3.57 11.77
N TYR A 193 -10.75 -2.98 12.13
CA TYR A 193 -10.70 -1.95 13.16
C TYR A 193 -11.50 -0.71 12.77
N ARG A 194 -12.08 -0.07 13.77
CA ARG A 194 -12.70 1.24 13.64
C ARG A 194 -11.73 2.26 13.04
N VAL A 195 -12.16 2.94 11.97
CA VAL A 195 -11.34 3.94 11.26
C VAL A 195 -11.20 5.26 12.01
N GLY A 196 -12.20 5.61 12.82
CA GLY A 196 -12.20 6.81 13.64
C GLY A 196 -11.40 6.58 14.93
N PRO A 197 -10.75 7.64 15.45
CA PRO A 197 -10.04 7.55 16.72
C PRO A 197 -11.00 7.22 17.87
N SER A 198 -10.45 6.63 18.93
CA SER A 198 -11.17 6.50 20.19
C SER A 198 -11.50 7.89 20.75
N LEU A 199 -12.74 8.06 21.21
CA LEU A 199 -13.26 9.28 21.79
C LEU A 199 -13.39 9.18 23.32
N ARG A 200 -12.95 8.07 23.95
CA ARG A 200 -13.00 7.87 25.40
C ARG A 200 -12.32 8.96 26.22
N ARG A 201 -11.32 9.65 25.66
CA ARG A 201 -10.55 10.71 26.33
C ARG A 201 -10.64 12.05 25.60
N ILE A 202 -11.71 12.25 24.82
CA ILE A 202 -11.82 13.42 23.94
C ILE A 202 -11.81 14.74 24.72
N GLY A 203 -12.34 14.74 25.95
CA GLY A 203 -12.42 15.92 26.83
C GLY A 203 -11.06 16.46 27.28
N SER A 204 -10.03 15.62 27.43
CA SER A 204 -8.66 16.10 27.74
C SER A 204 -7.96 16.69 26.52
N LYS A 205 -8.35 16.25 25.32
CA LYS A 205 -7.66 16.60 24.08
C LYS A 205 -8.12 17.88 23.44
N VAL A 206 -9.44 18.06 23.27
CA VAL A 206 -9.96 19.09 22.36
C VAL A 206 -10.61 20.26 23.09
N ASP A 207 -10.59 21.40 22.42
CA ASP A 207 -11.49 22.50 22.75
C ASP A 207 -12.95 22.08 22.44
N PRO A 208 -13.88 22.23 23.38
CA PRO A 208 -15.21 21.68 23.17
C PRO A 208 -16.09 22.55 22.24
N SER A 209 -15.77 23.85 22.02
CA SER A 209 -16.34 24.63 20.89
C SER A 209 -15.83 24.15 19.53
N TRP A 210 -14.57 23.71 19.44
CA TRP A 210 -14.06 23.04 18.24
C TRP A 210 -14.82 21.75 17.94
N LEU A 211 -15.14 20.95 18.97
CA LEU A 211 -15.84 19.67 18.80
C LEU A 211 -17.21 19.84 18.11
N VAL A 212 -17.99 20.86 18.52
CA VAL A 212 -19.27 21.19 17.88
C VAL A 212 -19.09 21.53 16.40
N ARG A 213 -18.13 22.40 16.07
CA ARG A 213 -17.86 22.80 14.68
C ARG A 213 -17.42 21.62 13.82
N TRP A 214 -16.59 20.73 14.38
CA TRP A 214 -16.13 19.51 13.73
C TRP A 214 -17.28 18.54 13.44
N ILE A 215 -18.16 18.28 14.42
CA ILE A 215 -19.32 17.40 14.25
C ILE A 215 -20.31 17.97 13.22
N LYS A 216 -20.51 19.30 13.22
CA LYS A 216 -21.44 19.97 12.32
C LYS A 216 -20.96 19.94 10.87
N ASN A 217 -19.70 20.28 10.60
CA ASN A 217 -19.14 20.29 9.25
C ASN A 217 -17.61 20.07 9.30
N PRO A 218 -17.14 18.81 9.22
CA PRO A 218 -15.73 18.49 9.37
C PRO A 218 -14.89 18.96 8.17
N GLU A 219 -15.46 19.01 6.96
CA GLU A 219 -14.78 19.43 5.73
C GLU A 219 -14.38 20.91 5.76
N LYS A 220 -15.20 21.76 6.40
CA LYS A 220 -14.87 23.17 6.60
C LYS A 220 -13.58 23.36 7.41
N TYR A 221 -13.26 22.43 8.30
CA TYR A 221 -12.03 22.47 9.10
C TYR A 221 -10.87 21.76 8.39
N GLN A 222 -11.11 20.55 7.89
CA GLN A 222 -10.11 19.76 7.19
C GLN A 222 -10.67 19.33 5.83
N PRO A 223 -10.29 20.03 4.74
CA PRO A 223 -10.60 19.59 3.39
C PRO A 223 -10.11 18.16 3.19
N LYS A 224 -10.96 17.31 2.58
CA LYS A 224 -10.70 15.86 2.36
C LYS A 224 -10.61 15.01 3.63
N THR A 225 -11.23 15.44 4.72
CA THR A 225 -11.44 14.59 5.90
C THR A 225 -12.20 13.32 5.55
N LYS A 226 -11.88 12.22 6.23
CA LYS A 226 -12.61 10.94 6.12
C LYS A 226 -13.87 10.90 6.98
N MET A 227 -14.02 11.82 7.94
CA MET A 227 -15.26 11.94 8.71
C MET A 227 -16.33 12.56 7.82
N PRO A 228 -17.43 11.87 7.54
CA PRO A 228 -18.40 12.32 6.56
C PRO A 228 -19.32 13.42 7.12
N TYR A 229 -20.01 14.11 6.22
CA TYR A 229 -20.99 15.14 6.56
C TYR A 229 -22.36 14.52 6.87
N PHE A 230 -22.79 14.64 8.14
CA PHE A 230 -24.04 14.06 8.65
C PHE A 230 -25.27 14.99 8.50
N ARG A 231 -25.11 16.19 7.93
CA ARG A 231 -26.19 17.19 7.76
C ARG A 231 -26.89 17.55 9.08
N LEU A 232 -26.12 17.65 10.16
CA LEU A 232 -26.64 17.98 11.49
C LEU A 232 -26.92 19.48 11.63
N SER A 233 -28.01 19.81 12.31
CA SER A 233 -28.25 21.15 12.84
C SER A 233 -27.22 21.49 13.93
N GLU A 234 -27.12 22.77 14.26
CA GLU A 234 -26.22 23.21 15.34
C GLU A 234 -26.60 22.61 16.69
N GLU A 235 -27.89 22.57 17.02
CA GLU A 235 -28.38 22.01 18.29
C GLU A 235 -28.11 20.50 18.38
N GLU A 236 -28.24 19.75 17.28
CA GLU A 236 -27.87 18.34 17.23
C GLU A 236 -26.36 18.14 17.46
N ALA A 237 -25.52 18.96 16.80
CA ALA A 237 -24.08 18.90 16.98
C ALA A 237 -23.65 19.24 18.41
N VAL A 238 -24.31 20.23 19.03
CA VAL A 238 -24.13 20.56 20.46
C VAL A 238 -24.49 19.37 21.34
N SER A 239 -25.67 18.76 21.15
CA SER A 239 -26.09 17.61 21.96
C SER A 239 -25.15 16.41 21.84
N ILE A 240 -24.63 16.12 20.64
CA ILE A 240 -23.60 15.08 20.45
C ILE A 240 -22.32 15.44 21.20
N ALA A 241 -21.83 16.69 21.08
CA ALA A 241 -20.63 17.14 21.79
C ALA A 241 -20.81 17.05 23.32
N SER A 242 -21.98 17.44 23.83
CA SER A 242 -22.35 17.30 25.24
C SER A 242 -22.20 15.88 25.75
N TYR A 243 -22.75 14.90 25.01
CA TYR A 243 -22.61 13.50 25.37
C TYR A 243 -21.15 13.05 25.38
N LEU A 244 -20.40 13.35 24.31
CA LEU A 244 -19.00 12.95 24.18
C LEU A 244 -18.10 13.53 25.30
N ILE A 245 -18.34 14.78 25.72
CA ILE A 245 -17.63 15.38 26.85
C ILE A 245 -18.05 14.72 28.16
N SER A 246 -19.35 14.48 28.37
CA SER A 246 -19.86 13.84 29.60
C SER A 246 -19.40 12.39 29.79
N GLN A 247 -19.11 11.67 28.69
CA GLN A 247 -18.61 10.29 28.69
C GLN A 247 -17.09 10.20 28.54
N SER A 248 -16.40 11.33 28.49
CA SER A 248 -14.94 11.34 28.53
C SER A 248 -14.48 10.85 29.91
N ASP A 249 -13.45 10.02 29.93
CA ASP A 249 -12.89 9.43 31.15
C ASP A 249 -12.59 10.52 32.20
N PRO A 250 -13.34 10.58 33.32
CA PRO A 250 -13.19 11.65 34.30
C PRO A 250 -11.91 11.48 35.14
N ASN A 251 -11.31 10.28 35.14
CA ASN A 251 -10.10 9.99 35.91
C ASN A 251 -8.83 10.17 35.09
N TYR A 252 -8.95 10.53 33.80
CA TYR A 252 -7.81 10.73 32.94
C TYR A 252 -7.35 12.19 32.95
N GLU A 253 -6.18 12.42 33.54
CA GLU A 253 -5.50 13.70 33.52
C GLU A 253 -4.14 13.59 32.82
N GLU A 254 -3.71 14.70 32.21
CA GLU A 254 -2.43 14.78 31.53
C GLU A 254 -1.30 14.89 32.58
N PRO A 255 -0.32 13.96 32.60
CA PRO A 255 0.71 13.93 33.65
C PRO A 255 1.59 15.19 33.72
N VAL A 256 1.84 15.81 32.58
CA VAL A 256 2.67 17.02 32.47
C VAL A 256 1.80 18.20 32.08
N GLN A 257 1.83 19.26 32.88
CA GLN A 257 1.12 20.51 32.58
C GLN A 257 2.00 21.42 31.72
N TYR A 258 1.39 22.10 30.76
CA TYR A 258 2.06 23.09 29.92
C TYR A 258 1.95 24.47 30.55
N ASP A 259 3.11 25.09 30.78
CA ASP A 259 3.25 26.45 31.29
C ASP A 259 3.78 27.40 30.19
N LYS A 260 4.94 27.10 29.63
CA LYS A 260 5.61 27.90 28.58
C LYS A 260 6.55 27.04 27.74
N GLY A 261 6.91 27.54 26.57
CA GLY A 261 7.96 27.00 25.71
C GLY A 261 8.45 28.07 24.73
N ASP A 262 9.58 27.80 24.08
CA ASP A 262 10.20 28.66 23.09
C ASP A 262 9.76 28.27 21.67
N ILE A 263 9.03 29.19 21.01
CA ILE A 263 8.48 28.99 19.67
C ILE A 263 9.58 28.74 18.63
N SER A 264 10.71 29.44 18.72
CA SER A 264 11.81 29.34 17.75
C SER A 264 12.53 28.01 17.87
N LYS A 265 12.78 27.55 19.11
CA LYS A 265 13.31 26.20 19.36
C LYS A 265 12.33 25.13 18.91
N GLY A 266 11.03 25.32 19.17
CA GLY A 266 9.97 24.43 18.72
C GLY A 266 9.93 24.28 17.20
N GLU A 267 9.96 25.38 16.45
CA GLU A 267 9.98 25.34 14.99
C GLU A 267 11.22 24.61 14.46
N LYS A 268 12.40 24.96 14.98
CA LYS A 268 13.66 24.32 14.59
C LYS A 268 13.61 22.82 14.87
N LEU A 269 13.06 22.41 16.01
CA LEU A 269 12.93 21.00 16.38
C LEU A 269 11.96 20.29 15.42
N PHE A 270 10.78 20.87 15.16
CA PHE A 270 9.78 20.32 14.24
C PHE A 270 10.37 20.02 12.84
N ARG A 271 11.15 20.96 12.31
CA ARG A 271 11.79 20.82 10.99
C ARG A 271 12.97 19.85 10.96
N THR A 272 13.59 19.54 12.10
CA THR A 272 14.84 18.74 12.13
C THR A 272 14.69 17.32 12.66
N ILE A 273 13.70 17.01 13.50
CA ILE A 273 13.56 15.66 14.08
C ILE A 273 12.85 14.66 13.17
N GLY A 274 12.12 15.16 12.17
CA GLY A 274 11.47 14.33 11.15
C GLY A 274 9.96 14.49 11.00
N CYS A 275 9.32 15.49 11.64
CA CYS A 275 7.86 15.65 11.64
C CYS A 275 7.28 15.79 10.22
N LEU A 276 7.99 16.52 9.34
CA LEU A 276 7.61 16.75 7.94
C LEU A 276 7.60 15.47 7.08
N GLY A 277 8.24 14.38 7.54
CA GLY A 277 8.19 13.09 6.85
C GLY A 277 6.78 12.48 6.83
N CYS A 278 5.93 12.86 7.79
CA CYS A 278 4.55 12.39 7.90
C CYS A 278 3.51 13.51 7.88
N HIS A 279 3.79 14.65 8.52
CA HIS A 279 2.85 15.76 8.69
C HIS A 279 3.08 16.86 7.67
N LYS A 280 1.99 17.40 7.13
CA LYS A 280 1.99 18.63 6.33
C LYS A 280 1.86 19.85 7.23
N MET A 281 2.67 20.86 6.99
CA MET A 281 2.58 22.19 7.60
C MET A 281 3.01 23.28 6.60
N GLY A 282 2.16 24.28 6.40
CA GLY A 282 2.24 25.18 5.25
C GLY A 282 2.18 24.37 3.96
N ASP A 283 3.14 24.64 3.07
CA ASP A 283 3.37 23.90 1.83
C ASP A 283 4.36 22.73 1.99
N ASP A 284 5.04 22.66 3.15
CA ASP A 284 6.03 21.64 3.44
C ASP A 284 5.39 20.35 3.99
N GLY A 285 6.09 19.24 3.79
CA GLY A 285 5.78 17.93 4.37
C GLY A 285 4.81 17.07 3.56
N ASN A 286 4.43 15.93 4.14
CA ASN A 286 3.62 14.89 3.51
C ASN A 286 2.20 14.81 4.05
N ASN A 287 1.28 14.23 3.26
CA ASN A 287 -0.12 14.03 3.66
C ASN A 287 -0.39 12.65 4.30
N PHE A 288 0.63 11.97 4.82
CA PHE A 288 0.45 10.65 5.45
C PHE A 288 -0.27 10.77 6.81
N ALA A 289 0.12 11.76 7.61
CA ALA A 289 -0.47 12.09 8.89
C ALA A 289 -1.31 13.38 8.78
N PRO A 290 -2.13 13.72 9.81
CA PRO A 290 -2.99 14.90 9.76
C PRO A 290 -2.21 16.19 9.46
N ASN A 291 -2.79 17.03 8.60
CA ASN A 291 -2.30 18.38 8.35
C ASN A 291 -2.38 19.22 9.63
N LEU A 292 -1.31 19.96 9.94
CA LEU A 292 -1.17 20.69 11.20
C LEU A 292 -1.46 22.20 11.09
N ASN A 293 -1.86 22.71 9.92
CA ASN A 293 -2.08 24.15 9.67
C ASN A 293 -3.13 24.83 10.55
N ASN A 294 -3.99 24.06 11.21
CA ASN A 294 -5.05 24.59 12.07
C ASN A 294 -5.12 23.89 13.43
N VAL A 295 -4.10 23.12 13.79
CA VAL A 295 -4.16 22.23 14.95
C VAL A 295 -4.28 23.00 16.27
N GLY A 296 -3.72 24.21 16.38
CA GLY A 296 -3.87 25.08 17.55
C GLY A 296 -5.34 25.44 17.87
N ASN A 297 -6.22 25.35 16.88
CA ASN A 297 -7.67 25.59 17.04
C ASN A 297 -8.42 24.42 17.66
N LYS A 298 -7.77 23.25 17.70
CA LYS A 298 -8.37 21.98 18.05
C LYS A 298 -7.94 21.52 19.44
N VAL A 299 -6.66 21.57 19.74
CA VAL A 299 -6.07 20.82 20.85
C VAL A 299 -5.78 21.70 22.07
N LYS A 300 -5.75 21.09 23.26
CA LYS A 300 -5.25 21.72 24.48
C LYS A 300 -3.72 21.61 24.57
N PRO A 301 -3.02 22.63 25.13
CA PRO A 301 -1.56 22.58 25.27
C PRO A 301 -1.05 21.41 26.11
N ASP A 302 -1.69 21.11 27.24
CA ASP A 302 -1.31 19.99 28.12
C ASP A 302 -1.35 18.66 27.36
N TRP A 303 -2.40 18.44 26.58
CA TRP A 303 -2.51 17.26 25.72
C TRP A 303 -1.37 17.16 24.71
N LEU A 304 -0.95 18.28 24.09
CA LEU A 304 0.13 18.26 23.10
C LEU A 304 1.47 17.84 23.70
N VAL A 305 1.83 18.39 24.86
CA VAL A 305 3.08 18.02 25.55
C VAL A 305 3.11 16.51 25.78
N ASN A 306 2.04 15.96 26.35
CA ASN A 306 1.97 14.53 26.66
C ASN A 306 1.84 13.66 25.42
N TRP A 307 1.18 14.14 24.36
CA TRP A 307 1.13 13.45 23.06
C TRP A 307 2.51 13.35 22.41
N PHE A 308 3.38 14.35 22.57
CA PHE A 308 4.76 14.29 22.06
C PHE A 308 5.67 13.36 22.90
N LEU A 309 5.41 13.26 24.20
CA LEU A 309 6.17 12.40 25.12
C LEU A 309 5.74 10.92 24.98
N ASP A 310 4.44 10.64 25.01
CA ASP A 310 3.88 9.30 24.93
C ASP A 310 2.52 9.23 24.19
N PRO A 311 2.53 9.20 22.84
CA PRO A 311 1.30 9.13 22.07
C PRO A 311 0.55 7.79 22.27
N LYS A 312 1.27 6.67 22.51
CA LYS A 312 0.63 5.35 22.75
C LYS A 312 -0.01 5.24 24.13
N GLY A 313 0.48 6.00 25.12
CA GLY A 313 -0.17 6.13 26.43
C GLY A 313 -1.57 6.75 26.33
N TYR A 314 -1.77 7.68 25.39
CA TYR A 314 -3.10 8.24 25.07
C TYR A 314 -3.91 7.31 24.15
N ASN A 315 -3.32 6.85 23.04
CA ASN A 315 -3.98 5.96 22.08
C ASN A 315 -3.06 4.79 21.70
N PRO A 316 -3.29 3.57 22.23
CA PRO A 316 -2.44 2.40 21.96
C PRO A 316 -2.30 2.04 20.48
N ARG A 317 -3.29 2.40 19.65
CA ARG A 317 -3.30 2.12 18.20
C ARG A 317 -2.72 3.24 17.34
N THR A 318 -2.24 4.33 17.93
CA THR A 318 -1.65 5.42 17.16
C THR A 318 -0.41 4.94 16.41
N ILE A 319 -0.28 5.39 15.17
CA ILE A 319 0.91 5.18 14.33
C ILE A 319 1.99 6.23 14.67
N MET A 320 1.61 7.34 15.29
CA MET A 320 2.56 8.39 15.67
C MET A 320 3.62 7.81 16.62
N PRO A 321 4.90 7.82 16.22
CA PRO A 321 5.94 7.17 17.00
C PRO A 321 6.46 8.09 18.13
N LYS A 322 7.20 7.50 19.06
CA LYS A 322 7.93 8.26 20.09
C LYS A 322 9.23 8.80 19.53
N PHE A 323 9.47 10.10 19.70
CA PHE A 323 10.71 10.77 19.28
C PHE A 323 11.77 10.87 20.39
N ARG A 324 11.45 10.37 21.59
CA ARG A 324 12.33 10.39 22.79
C ARG A 324 12.79 11.84 23.07
N LEU A 325 11.80 12.71 23.25
CA LEU A 325 12.00 14.12 23.56
C LEU A 325 12.12 14.32 25.06
N SER A 326 12.85 15.34 25.49
CA SER A 326 12.75 15.85 26.86
C SER A 326 11.44 16.59 27.07
N ILE A 327 11.07 16.83 28.33
CA ILE A 327 9.89 17.63 28.68
C ILE A 327 9.98 19.04 28.08
N GLU A 328 11.16 19.68 28.17
CA GLU A 328 11.38 21.02 27.61
C GLU A 328 11.28 21.01 26.08
N GLU A 329 11.85 20.02 25.40
CA GLU A 329 11.69 19.87 23.94
C GLU A 329 10.20 19.70 23.53
N ALA A 330 9.42 18.96 24.32
CA ALA A 330 7.99 18.77 24.09
C ALA A 330 7.17 20.06 24.36
N LYS A 331 7.56 20.86 25.35
CA LYS A 331 6.98 22.18 25.62
C LYS A 331 7.31 23.19 24.53
N ASP A 332 8.56 23.25 24.06
CA ASP A 332 8.97 24.10 22.93
C ASP A 332 8.18 23.76 21.66
N LEU A 333 8.04 22.47 21.33
CA LEU A 333 7.17 22.03 20.22
C LEU A 333 5.73 22.46 20.43
N THR A 334 5.20 22.28 21.64
CA THR A 334 3.83 22.70 21.96
C THR A 334 3.65 24.20 21.74
N ALA A 335 4.58 25.03 22.19
CA ALA A 335 4.55 26.48 22.01
C ALA A 335 4.49 26.88 20.52
N PHE A 336 5.27 26.20 19.67
CA PHE A 336 5.20 26.40 18.22
C PHE A 336 3.83 25.97 17.66
N ILE A 337 3.38 24.76 17.97
CA ILE A 337 2.20 24.14 17.37
C ILE A 337 0.89 24.83 17.76
N ILE A 338 0.75 25.30 19.00
CA ILE A 338 -0.49 25.98 19.45
C ILE A 338 -0.67 27.37 18.83
N ASN A 339 0.40 27.99 18.34
CA ASN A 339 0.35 29.27 17.62
C ASN A 339 -0.06 29.10 16.14
N VAL A 340 -0.20 27.86 15.66
CA VAL A 340 -0.65 27.56 14.30
C VAL A 340 -2.18 27.47 14.26
N GLY A 341 -2.83 28.59 13.92
CA GLY A 341 -4.28 28.76 13.79
C GLY A 341 -4.91 29.70 14.85
N THR A 342 -6.12 30.20 14.59
CA THR A 342 -6.92 31.02 15.55
C THR A 342 -8.13 30.29 16.16
N LYS A 343 -8.18 30.16 17.50
CA LYS A 343 -9.31 29.56 18.23
C LYS A 343 -10.61 30.31 17.96
N GLN A 344 -11.70 29.58 17.75
CA GLN A 344 -13.04 30.12 17.52
C GLN A 344 -14.01 29.56 18.56
N LYS A 345 -14.75 30.44 19.23
CA LYS A 345 -15.73 30.10 20.28
C LYS A 345 -17.13 29.89 19.71
N VAL A 346 -17.92 29.05 20.37
CA VAL A 346 -19.37 28.89 20.12
C VAL A 346 -20.13 29.41 21.36
N PRO A 347 -20.70 30.62 21.35
CA PRO A 347 -21.19 31.32 22.56
C PRO A 347 -22.28 30.59 23.36
N LYS A 348 -23.16 29.81 22.71
CA LYS A 348 -24.26 29.08 23.37
C LYS A 348 -23.80 27.87 24.18
N PHE A 349 -22.58 27.40 23.96
CA PHE A 349 -22.09 26.12 24.47
C PHE A 349 -21.70 26.17 25.95
N GLU A 350 -21.10 27.27 26.43
CA GLU A 350 -20.49 27.32 27.77
C GLU A 350 -21.51 27.26 28.93
N LYS A 351 -22.77 27.67 28.74
CA LYS A 351 -23.77 27.78 29.84
C LYS A 351 -24.64 26.53 30.08
N GLU A 352 -24.79 25.63 29.09
CA GLU A 352 -25.76 24.51 29.18
C GLU A 352 -25.25 23.15 28.65
N ILE A 353 -23.97 23.06 28.30
CA ILE A 353 -23.38 21.87 27.65
C ILE A 353 -23.67 20.57 28.40
N LEU A 354 -23.60 20.53 29.72
CA LEU A 354 -23.78 19.28 30.49
C LEU A 354 -25.21 19.06 31.01
N SER A 355 -26.20 19.74 30.43
CA SER A 355 -27.60 19.47 30.79
C SER A 355 -28.01 18.03 30.44
N GLN A 356 -28.70 17.36 31.36
CA GLN A 356 -29.13 15.96 31.18
C GLN A 356 -30.00 15.76 29.94
N LYS A 357 -30.81 16.77 29.58
CA LYS A 357 -31.62 16.76 28.36
C LYS A 357 -30.76 16.64 27.10
N ARG A 358 -29.68 17.44 27.00
CA ARG A 358 -28.77 17.43 25.84
C ARG A 358 -27.95 16.15 25.77
N ILE A 359 -27.48 15.65 26.92
CA ILE A 359 -26.73 14.39 26.99
C ILE A 359 -27.58 13.23 26.44
N LYS A 360 -28.83 13.08 26.89
CA LYS A 360 -29.75 12.05 26.39
C LYS A 360 -30.04 12.19 24.89
N GLN A 361 -30.24 13.42 24.40
CA GLN A 361 -30.43 13.67 22.98
C GLN A 361 -29.17 13.31 22.17
N GLY A 362 -27.99 13.66 22.67
CA GLY A 362 -26.70 13.31 22.07
C GLY A 362 -26.50 11.82 21.93
N GLU A 363 -26.82 11.06 22.98
CA GLU A 363 -26.76 9.59 22.95
C GLU A 363 -27.66 9.02 21.85
N HIS A 364 -28.92 9.47 21.79
CA HIS A 364 -29.88 9.03 20.77
C HIS A 364 -29.37 9.31 19.35
N LEU A 365 -28.83 10.52 19.12
CA LEU A 365 -28.29 10.91 17.82
C LEU A 365 -27.06 10.07 17.43
N ILE A 366 -26.14 9.81 18.37
CA ILE A 366 -24.96 8.98 18.11
C ILE A 366 -25.37 7.57 17.67
N ARG A 367 -26.34 6.96 18.35
CA ARG A 367 -26.87 5.62 18.00
C ARG A 367 -27.56 5.65 16.63
N LYS A 368 -28.43 6.64 16.41
CA LYS A 368 -29.17 6.80 15.14
C LYS A 368 -28.26 7.03 13.93
N ARG A 369 -27.17 7.79 14.11
CA ARG A 369 -26.21 8.12 13.05
C ARG A 369 -25.06 7.12 12.94
N GLY A 370 -24.98 6.12 13.82
CA GLY A 370 -24.00 5.05 13.76
C GLY A 370 -22.57 5.51 14.04
N CYS A 371 -22.36 6.58 14.82
CA CYS A 371 -21.01 7.10 15.03
C CYS A 371 -20.08 6.08 15.71
N SER A 372 -20.64 5.15 16.50
CA SER A 372 -19.89 4.06 17.17
C SER A 372 -19.37 2.99 16.20
N GLY A 373 -19.86 2.93 14.96
CA GLY A 373 -19.31 2.08 13.90
C GLY A 373 -17.91 2.51 13.47
N CYS A 374 -17.63 3.82 13.53
CA CYS A 374 -16.31 4.37 13.23
C CYS A 374 -15.52 4.79 14.47
N HIS A 375 -16.17 5.11 15.60
CA HIS A 375 -15.51 5.59 16.80
C HIS A 375 -15.72 4.66 17.99
N GLU A 376 -14.72 4.57 18.86
CA GLU A 376 -14.95 4.01 20.20
C GLU A 376 -15.45 5.13 21.13
N ILE A 377 -16.63 4.96 21.71
CA ILE A 377 -17.32 5.99 22.50
C ILE A 377 -17.68 5.39 23.87
N GLY A 378 -17.40 6.12 24.96
CA GLY A 378 -17.79 5.69 26.31
C GLY A 378 -19.31 5.53 26.43
N GLY A 379 -19.77 4.47 27.08
CA GLY A 379 -21.20 4.19 27.27
C GLY A 379 -21.97 3.68 26.03
N ILE A 380 -21.32 3.57 24.87
CA ILE A 380 -21.97 3.12 23.62
C ILE A 380 -21.22 1.95 23.00
N GLU A 381 -21.90 0.81 22.91
CA GLU A 381 -21.42 -0.32 22.14
C GLU A 381 -21.49 -0.05 20.63
N SER A 382 -20.57 -0.67 19.90
CA SER A 382 -20.50 -0.55 18.45
C SER A 382 -21.63 -1.35 17.81
N SER A 383 -22.47 -0.69 17.02
CA SER A 383 -23.53 -1.33 16.27
C SER A 383 -23.46 -0.97 14.79
N ARG A 384 -23.80 -1.94 13.93
CA ARG A 384 -23.96 -1.73 12.50
C ARG A 384 -25.39 -1.31 12.22
N ILE A 385 -25.55 -0.10 11.69
CA ILE A 385 -26.87 0.47 11.37
C ILE A 385 -27.20 0.45 9.87
N GLY A 386 -26.21 0.17 9.03
CA GLY A 386 -26.36 0.11 7.59
C GLY A 386 -26.85 -1.27 7.12
N PRO A 387 -27.51 -1.37 5.96
CA PRO A 387 -27.87 -2.64 5.36
C PRO A 387 -26.63 -3.51 5.10
N GLU A 388 -26.80 -4.83 5.13
CA GLU A 388 -25.71 -5.75 4.78
C GLU A 388 -25.32 -5.62 3.31
N LEU A 389 -24.02 -5.62 3.03
CA LEU A 389 -23.44 -5.50 1.69
C LEU A 389 -22.86 -6.82 1.15
N ILE A 390 -22.99 -7.92 1.89
CA ILE A 390 -22.42 -9.24 1.55
C ILE A 390 -22.80 -9.70 0.14
N LYS A 391 -24.02 -9.41 -0.30
CA LYS A 391 -24.57 -9.78 -1.62
C LYS A 391 -25.08 -8.56 -2.39
N VAL A 392 -24.56 -7.36 -2.12
CA VAL A 392 -25.07 -6.14 -2.79
C VAL A 392 -24.84 -6.20 -4.30
N GLY A 393 -23.72 -6.76 -4.75
CA GLY A 393 -23.36 -6.92 -6.16
C GLY A 393 -24.26 -7.88 -6.93
N ALA A 394 -24.88 -8.84 -6.23
CA ALA A 394 -25.80 -9.82 -6.81
C ALA A 394 -27.24 -9.30 -6.99
N LYS A 395 -27.56 -8.11 -6.45
CA LYS A 395 -28.92 -7.57 -6.57
C LYS A 395 -29.23 -7.22 -8.03
N LEU A 396 -30.44 -7.55 -8.44
CA LEU A 396 -30.99 -7.14 -9.74
C LEU A 396 -31.64 -5.75 -9.63
N PRO A 397 -31.73 -4.97 -10.72
CA PRO A 397 -32.27 -3.60 -10.68
C PRO A 397 -33.65 -3.48 -10.03
N PHE A 398 -34.56 -4.45 -10.23
CA PHE A 398 -35.90 -4.45 -9.63
C PHE A 398 -35.90 -4.71 -8.11
N GLN A 399 -34.79 -5.18 -7.54
CA GLN A 399 -34.63 -5.39 -6.10
C GLN A 399 -34.05 -4.15 -5.39
N LEU A 400 -33.81 -3.07 -6.13
CA LEU A 400 -33.30 -1.80 -5.62
C LEU A 400 -34.45 -0.81 -5.49
N ASP A 401 -34.50 -0.11 -4.36
CA ASP A 401 -35.50 0.91 -4.09
C ASP A 401 -35.05 2.25 -4.69
N PHE A 402 -35.73 2.69 -5.75
CA PHE A 402 -35.53 4.01 -6.37
C PHE A 402 -36.38 5.10 -5.68
N GLY A 403 -37.08 4.79 -4.59
CA GLY A 403 -37.90 5.73 -3.84
C GLY A 403 -39.00 6.36 -4.69
N ASN A 404 -39.35 7.61 -4.36
CA ASN A 404 -40.40 8.37 -5.08
C ASN A 404 -39.87 9.09 -6.33
N THR A 405 -38.72 8.69 -6.88
CA THR A 405 -38.19 9.36 -8.06
C THR A 405 -39.05 9.02 -9.28
N SER A 406 -39.95 9.94 -9.66
CA SER A 406 -40.64 9.98 -10.96
C SER A 406 -39.70 10.41 -12.11
N ARG A 407 -38.40 10.19 -11.92
CA ARG A 407 -37.30 10.77 -12.70
C ARG A 407 -36.92 9.83 -13.83
N ASP A 408 -37.44 10.09 -15.02
CA ASP A 408 -36.99 9.44 -16.26
C ASP A 408 -35.50 9.73 -16.57
N ASP A 409 -34.86 10.65 -15.85
CA ASP A 409 -33.44 11.01 -15.98
C ASP A 409 -32.46 10.05 -15.30
N ILE A 410 -32.93 9.11 -14.47
CA ILE A 410 -32.05 8.12 -13.81
C ILE A 410 -32.19 6.76 -14.50
N GLU A 411 -31.08 6.31 -15.10
CA GLU A 411 -30.98 4.96 -15.66
C GLU A 411 -31.32 3.91 -14.59
N ARG A 412 -32.26 3.02 -14.89
CA ARG A 412 -32.71 1.95 -13.98
C ARG A 412 -31.78 0.73 -14.03
N SER A 413 -30.51 0.95 -13.72
CA SER A 413 -29.48 -0.09 -13.62
C SER A 413 -28.85 -0.15 -12.23
N TRP A 414 -28.23 -1.29 -11.91
CA TRP A 414 -27.57 -1.48 -10.62
C TRP A 414 -26.44 -0.46 -10.40
N ILE A 415 -25.62 -0.24 -11.43
CA ILE A 415 -24.45 0.63 -11.34
C ILE A 415 -24.87 2.09 -11.13
N ALA A 416 -25.89 2.55 -11.87
CA ALA A 416 -26.44 3.89 -11.72
C ALA A 416 -27.03 4.11 -10.32
N TRP A 417 -27.74 3.12 -9.77
CA TRP A 417 -28.28 3.20 -8.41
C TRP A 417 -27.17 3.38 -7.36
N ILE A 418 -26.12 2.57 -7.43
CA ILE A 418 -25.00 2.62 -6.47
C ILE A 418 -24.23 3.93 -6.58
N GLN A 419 -23.89 4.35 -7.79
CA GLN A 419 -23.16 5.61 -8.02
C GLN A 419 -23.95 6.82 -7.50
N ASN A 420 -25.26 6.86 -7.78
CA ASN A 420 -26.12 7.93 -7.30
C ASN A 420 -26.26 7.92 -5.77
N LYS A 421 -26.40 6.75 -5.13
CA LYS A 421 -26.46 6.65 -3.67
C LYS A 421 -25.14 7.05 -2.99
N LEU A 422 -24.00 6.76 -3.61
CA LEU A 422 -22.68 7.19 -3.12
C LEU A 422 -22.46 8.70 -3.31
N LYS A 423 -22.98 9.27 -4.41
CA LYS A 423 -22.89 10.71 -4.73
C LYS A 423 -23.80 11.54 -3.81
N ASP A 424 -25.07 11.15 -3.72
CA ASP A 424 -26.03 11.72 -2.78
C ASP A 424 -26.81 10.62 -2.04
N PRO A 425 -26.48 10.36 -0.77
CA PRO A 425 -27.17 9.35 0.04
C PRO A 425 -28.67 9.61 0.25
N THR A 426 -29.18 10.82 -0.01
CA THR A 426 -30.60 11.16 0.18
C THR A 426 -31.43 11.12 -1.10
N ILE A 427 -30.83 10.79 -2.25
CA ILE A 427 -31.49 10.86 -3.56
C ILE A 427 -32.76 10.00 -3.67
N PHE A 428 -32.81 8.87 -2.96
CA PHE A 428 -33.94 7.93 -2.94
C PHE A 428 -34.74 7.99 -1.64
N ASP A 429 -34.64 9.08 -0.88
CA ASP A 429 -35.44 9.24 0.35
C ASP A 429 -36.94 9.35 0.03
N THR A 430 -37.77 8.83 0.92
CA THR A 430 -39.23 9.01 0.92
C THR A 430 -39.68 9.74 2.18
N GLU A 431 -40.97 10.09 2.27
CA GLU A 431 -41.52 10.76 3.46
C GLU A 431 -41.32 9.94 4.74
N ILE A 432 -41.41 8.61 4.62
CA ILE A 432 -41.32 7.66 5.73
C ILE A 432 -39.94 7.00 5.87
N SER A 433 -39.12 7.00 4.82
CA SER A 433 -37.81 6.37 4.80
C SER A 433 -36.73 7.37 4.41
N LYS A 434 -36.03 7.91 5.41
CA LYS A 434 -34.92 8.85 5.22
C LYS A 434 -33.58 8.18 5.45
N SER A 435 -32.61 8.47 4.61
CA SER A 435 -31.28 7.89 4.69
C SER A 435 -30.51 8.36 5.93
N ASN A 436 -29.95 7.41 6.67
CA ASN A 436 -28.98 7.68 7.74
C ASN A 436 -27.54 7.71 7.21
N MET A 437 -27.32 7.32 5.95
CA MET A 437 -25.99 7.29 5.35
C MET A 437 -25.47 8.72 5.16
N PRO A 438 -24.28 9.05 5.68
CA PRO A 438 -23.73 10.39 5.60
C PRO A 438 -23.07 10.64 4.24
N ALA A 439 -22.88 11.91 3.88
CA ALA A 439 -22.22 12.29 2.63
C ALA A 439 -20.69 12.23 2.80
N PHE A 440 -20.00 11.49 1.93
CA PHE A 440 -18.55 11.33 1.97
C PHE A 440 -17.80 12.29 1.04
N ASN A 441 -18.51 13.00 0.15
CA ASN A 441 -17.97 14.01 -0.78
C ASN A 441 -16.69 13.54 -1.51
N ILE A 442 -16.74 12.32 -2.04
CA ILE A 442 -15.66 11.70 -2.81
C ILE A 442 -15.78 12.04 -4.30
N SER A 443 -14.67 11.92 -5.03
CA SER A 443 -14.62 12.21 -6.47
C SER A 443 -15.44 11.22 -7.30
N GLU A 444 -15.86 11.60 -8.51
CA GLU A 444 -16.58 10.67 -9.41
C GLU A 444 -15.73 9.44 -9.77
N GLU A 445 -14.41 9.59 -9.87
CA GLU A 445 -13.48 8.47 -10.07
C GLU A 445 -13.49 7.50 -8.88
N ASP A 446 -13.48 8.02 -7.65
CA ASP A 446 -13.56 7.22 -6.43
C ASP A 446 -14.93 6.54 -6.27
N ILE A 447 -16.01 7.22 -6.65
CA ILE A 447 -17.37 6.64 -6.70
C ILE A 447 -17.39 5.45 -7.65
N ASN A 448 -16.81 5.59 -8.84
CA ASN A 448 -16.72 4.51 -9.82
C ASN A 448 -15.91 3.33 -9.29
N ALA A 449 -14.74 3.58 -8.70
CA ALA A 449 -13.90 2.54 -8.12
C ALA A 449 -14.63 1.79 -6.98
N LEU A 450 -15.30 2.52 -6.09
CA LEU A 450 -16.06 1.94 -5.00
C LEU A 450 -17.27 1.14 -5.51
N ALA A 451 -17.98 1.62 -6.52
CA ALA A 451 -19.09 0.91 -7.15
C ALA A 451 -18.63 -0.41 -7.80
N ILE A 452 -17.50 -0.41 -8.50
CA ILE A 452 -16.88 -1.63 -9.08
C ILE A 452 -16.53 -2.63 -7.97
N PHE A 453 -16.00 -2.15 -6.84
CA PHE A 453 -15.72 -3.02 -5.70
C PHE A 453 -17.01 -3.62 -5.10
N LEU A 454 -18.05 -2.81 -4.91
CA LEU A 454 -19.35 -3.28 -4.41
C LEU A 454 -20.01 -4.26 -5.40
N ARG A 455 -19.80 -4.12 -6.71
CA ARG A 455 -20.28 -5.06 -7.73
C ARG A 455 -19.67 -6.45 -7.54
N GLY A 456 -18.43 -6.52 -7.06
CA GLY A 456 -17.72 -7.75 -6.71
C GLY A 456 -18.11 -8.35 -5.35
N MET A 457 -19.07 -7.76 -4.63
CA MET A 457 -19.67 -8.33 -3.42
C MET A 457 -20.97 -9.06 -3.73
N ASP A 458 -20.87 -10.17 -4.46
CA ASP A 458 -22.02 -11.00 -4.85
C ASP A 458 -22.21 -12.25 -3.96
N GLY A 459 -21.31 -12.44 -2.99
CA GLY A 459 -21.35 -13.54 -2.03
C GLY A 459 -20.75 -14.85 -2.52
N LYS A 460 -20.18 -14.90 -3.75
CA LYS A 460 -19.52 -16.11 -4.26
C LYS A 460 -18.36 -16.54 -3.39
N VAL A 461 -18.16 -17.86 -3.30
CA VAL A 461 -17.09 -18.50 -2.52
C VAL A 461 -16.23 -19.28 -3.49
N ILE A 462 -15.03 -18.77 -3.76
CA ILE A 462 -14.09 -19.39 -4.70
C ILE A 462 -13.39 -20.59 -4.06
N PRO A 463 -13.35 -21.76 -4.73
CA PRO A 463 -12.56 -22.91 -4.30
C PRO A 463 -11.06 -22.60 -4.23
N SER A 464 -10.34 -23.22 -3.29
CA SER A 464 -8.93 -22.90 -3.00
C SER A 464 -7.97 -23.14 -4.17
N ASN A 465 -8.30 -24.04 -5.10
CA ASN A 465 -7.53 -24.34 -6.32
C ASN A 465 -7.59 -23.23 -7.39
N PHE A 466 -8.47 -22.24 -7.23
CA PHE A 466 -8.56 -21.02 -8.05
C PHE A 466 -7.84 -19.82 -7.41
N ILE A 467 -7.33 -19.96 -6.18
CA ILE A 467 -6.59 -18.93 -5.45
C ILE A 467 -5.09 -19.26 -5.47
N LYS A 468 -4.24 -18.27 -5.80
CA LYS A 468 -2.78 -18.47 -5.79
C LYS A 468 -2.31 -18.80 -4.36
N GLN A 469 -1.67 -19.96 -4.21
CA GLN A 469 -0.95 -20.32 -2.99
C GLN A 469 0.42 -19.62 -3.01
N LEU A 470 0.65 -18.70 -2.07
CA LEU A 470 1.91 -17.97 -1.95
C LEU A 470 2.98 -18.84 -1.28
N SER A 471 4.20 -18.80 -1.79
CA SER A 471 5.35 -19.34 -1.07
C SER A 471 5.63 -18.56 0.22
N ILE A 472 6.34 -19.17 1.18
CA ILE A 472 6.72 -18.52 2.44
C ILE A 472 7.41 -17.17 2.19
N ARG A 473 8.33 -17.12 1.21
CA ARG A 473 9.06 -15.89 0.84
C ARG A 473 8.11 -14.81 0.30
N GLU A 474 7.11 -15.18 -0.49
CA GLU A 474 6.11 -14.24 -0.99
C GLU A 474 5.22 -13.70 0.14
N VAL A 475 4.83 -14.56 1.10
CA VAL A 475 4.10 -14.14 2.30
C VAL A 475 4.93 -13.15 3.11
N GLU A 476 6.19 -13.47 3.41
CA GLU A 476 7.09 -12.58 4.16
C GLU A 476 7.25 -11.22 3.48
N ASN A 477 7.46 -11.23 2.17
CA ASN A 477 7.63 -10.01 1.38
C ASN A 477 6.36 -9.15 1.40
N GLU A 478 5.19 -9.76 1.27
CA GLU A 478 3.93 -9.02 1.27
C GLU A 478 3.60 -8.46 2.65
N GLN A 479 3.81 -9.23 3.72
CA GLN A 479 3.61 -8.74 5.08
C GLN A 479 4.59 -7.61 5.43
N GLY A 480 5.87 -7.72 5.04
CA GLY A 480 6.83 -6.65 5.27
C GLY A 480 6.49 -5.37 4.52
N ARG A 481 5.98 -5.45 3.28
CA ARG A 481 5.45 -4.28 2.54
C ARG A 481 4.30 -3.61 3.29
N ARG A 482 3.39 -4.38 3.88
CA ARG A 482 2.27 -3.86 4.67
C ARG A 482 2.75 -3.10 5.89
N VAL A 483 3.76 -3.61 6.61
CA VAL A 483 4.38 -2.90 7.74
C VAL A 483 5.03 -1.59 7.28
N ILE A 484 5.81 -1.63 6.18
CA ILE A 484 6.46 -0.44 5.60
C ILE A 484 5.43 0.64 5.24
N ALA A 485 4.29 0.24 4.65
CA ALA A 485 3.20 1.15 4.31
C ALA A 485 2.48 1.68 5.56
N LYS A 486 2.15 0.80 6.52
CA LYS A 486 1.45 1.13 7.78
C LYS A 486 2.17 2.22 8.57
N TYR A 487 3.51 2.18 8.62
CA TYR A 487 4.31 3.13 9.40
C TYR A 487 4.98 4.23 8.57
N ASN A 488 4.62 4.35 7.28
CA ASN A 488 5.20 5.32 6.35
C ASN A 488 6.74 5.31 6.34
N CYS A 489 7.37 4.13 6.36
CA CYS A 489 8.84 4.07 6.36
C CYS A 489 9.42 4.75 5.10
N ARG A 490 8.65 4.77 4.00
CA ARG A 490 8.99 5.46 2.75
C ARG A 490 8.95 6.99 2.83
N GLY A 491 8.22 7.58 3.78
CA GLY A 491 8.26 9.04 3.97
C GLY A 491 9.66 9.53 4.36
N CYS A 492 10.43 8.68 5.06
CA CYS A 492 11.79 8.99 5.49
C CYS A 492 12.88 8.27 4.66
N HIS A 493 12.67 7.00 4.32
CA HIS A 493 13.66 6.15 3.67
C HIS A 493 13.31 5.87 2.22
N LYS A 494 14.34 5.73 1.38
CA LYS A 494 14.17 5.12 0.06
C LYS A 494 14.11 3.60 0.19
N ILE A 495 12.99 3.00 -0.21
CA ILE A 495 12.73 1.56 -0.14
C ILE A 495 12.16 1.07 -1.48
N ALA A 496 12.86 0.14 -2.14
CA ALA A 496 12.57 -0.37 -3.46
C ALA A 496 12.50 0.77 -4.50
N GLY A 497 13.47 1.69 -4.44
CA GLY A 497 13.58 2.84 -5.33
C GLY A 497 12.54 3.95 -5.11
N LYS A 498 11.59 3.78 -4.18
CA LYS A 498 10.50 4.76 -3.90
C LYS A 498 10.66 5.40 -2.53
N GLY A 499 10.13 6.62 -2.37
CA GLY A 499 10.12 7.38 -1.11
C GLY A 499 11.37 8.22 -0.89
N GLY A 500 11.71 8.45 0.39
CA GLY A 500 12.71 9.42 0.81
C GLY A 500 12.21 10.86 0.72
N ASP A 501 10.90 11.09 0.75
CA ASP A 501 10.27 12.39 0.52
C ASP A 501 10.81 13.47 1.47
N ILE A 502 11.14 13.07 2.71
CA ILE A 502 11.69 13.98 3.71
C ILE A 502 13.02 14.62 3.28
N LEU A 503 13.76 14.01 2.33
CA LEU A 503 15.02 14.53 1.79
C LEU A 503 14.89 15.96 1.26
N ALA A 504 13.72 16.32 0.72
CA ALA A 504 13.46 17.66 0.18
C ALA A 504 13.56 18.77 1.24
N PHE A 505 13.38 18.44 2.52
CA PHE A 505 13.30 19.41 3.61
C PHE A 505 14.63 19.60 4.38
N TYR A 506 15.69 18.85 4.02
CA TYR A 506 16.99 18.95 4.68
C TYR A 506 18.05 19.55 3.75
N LYS A 507 18.82 20.52 4.26
CA LYS A 507 19.99 21.06 3.55
C LYS A 507 21.11 20.02 3.53
N GLY A 508 21.49 19.56 2.33
CA GLY A 508 22.57 18.60 2.10
C GLY A 508 22.12 17.14 2.21
N LYS A 509 22.43 16.33 1.18
CA LYS A 509 21.99 14.92 1.04
C LYS A 509 22.38 14.00 2.23
N PHE A 510 23.39 14.40 3.02
CA PHE A 510 23.92 13.61 4.15
C PHE A 510 23.23 13.87 5.49
N ASN A 511 22.36 14.87 5.57
CA ASN A 511 21.63 15.23 6.79
C ASN A 511 20.27 14.53 6.91
N ALA A 512 20.00 13.56 6.04
CA ALA A 512 18.74 12.85 5.94
C ALA A 512 18.92 11.34 6.19
N PRO A 513 17.81 10.59 6.36
CA PRO A 513 17.88 9.15 6.59
C PRO A 513 18.53 8.41 5.40
N PRO A 514 19.31 7.35 5.65
CA PRO A 514 19.95 6.61 4.56
C PRO A 514 18.92 5.85 3.73
N PRO A 515 19.18 5.61 2.42
CA PRO A 515 18.42 4.62 1.68
C PRO A 515 18.57 3.24 2.34
N LEU A 516 17.48 2.48 2.33
CA LEU A 516 17.48 1.11 2.82
C LEU A 516 17.53 0.12 1.66
N GLU A 517 16.87 0.46 0.54
CA GLU A 517 16.82 -0.37 -0.67
C GLU A 517 16.91 0.55 -1.92
N MET A 518 18.07 0.58 -2.57
CA MET A 518 18.34 1.41 -3.76
C MET A 518 19.47 0.83 -4.61
N GLY A 519 19.20 0.46 -5.87
CA GLY A 519 20.22 -0.14 -6.74
C GLY A 519 20.76 -1.41 -6.11
N GLU A 520 22.08 -1.47 -5.91
CA GLU A 520 22.80 -2.56 -5.24
C GLU A 520 22.85 -2.42 -3.70
N LEU A 521 22.28 -1.34 -3.14
CA LEU A 521 22.22 -1.16 -1.70
C LEU A 521 20.99 -1.85 -1.12
N HIS A 522 21.21 -3.04 -0.55
CA HIS A 522 20.20 -3.75 0.23
C HIS A 522 20.58 -3.77 1.71
N VAL A 523 19.65 -3.41 2.58
CA VAL A 523 19.93 -3.35 4.02
C VAL A 523 20.10 -4.76 4.61
N GLY A 524 19.51 -5.77 3.97
CA GLY A 524 19.70 -7.19 4.31
C GLY A 524 21.14 -7.66 4.15
N ASP A 525 21.85 -7.20 3.10
CA ASP A 525 23.28 -7.47 2.91
C ASP A 525 24.12 -6.78 4.00
N ARG A 526 23.69 -5.58 4.41
CA ARG A 526 24.47 -4.73 5.32
C ARG A 526 24.39 -5.13 6.79
N LEU A 527 23.20 -5.45 7.28
CA LEU A 527 22.91 -5.55 8.71
C LEU A 527 22.67 -6.99 9.15
N LYS A 528 23.22 -7.36 10.30
CA LYS A 528 22.87 -8.60 11.00
C LYS A 528 21.39 -8.57 11.41
N ASP A 529 20.70 -9.70 11.26
CA ASP A 529 19.27 -9.81 11.59
C ASP A 529 18.98 -9.49 13.05
N SER A 530 19.80 -10.03 13.96
CA SER A 530 19.70 -9.79 15.40
C SER A 530 19.85 -8.30 15.75
N TRP A 531 20.74 -7.59 15.05
CA TRP A 531 20.91 -6.16 15.21
C TRP A 531 19.70 -5.39 14.70
N MET A 532 19.17 -5.73 13.51
CA MET A 532 18.01 -5.06 12.94
C MET A 532 16.76 -5.25 13.83
N ILE A 533 16.52 -6.46 14.33
CA ILE A 533 15.46 -6.76 15.30
C ILE A 533 15.61 -5.91 16.56
N SER A 534 16.81 -5.87 17.15
CA SER A 534 17.10 -5.07 18.35
C SER A 534 16.91 -3.56 18.10
N PHE A 535 17.40 -3.08 16.96
CA PHE A 535 17.31 -1.68 16.58
C PHE A 535 15.87 -1.22 16.32
N LEU A 536 15.05 -2.04 15.64
CA LEU A 536 13.65 -1.73 15.39
C LEU A 536 12.81 -1.70 16.67
N ARG A 537 13.16 -2.51 17.67
CA ARG A 537 12.53 -2.48 19.01
C ARG A 537 12.88 -1.19 19.77
N ASN A 538 14.15 -0.81 19.77
CA ASN A 538 14.61 0.37 20.51
C ASN A 538 15.70 1.13 19.74
N PRO A 539 15.33 2.01 18.81
CA PRO A 539 16.30 2.73 17.98
C PRO A 539 17.20 3.64 18.82
N LYS A 540 18.52 3.44 18.71
CA LYS A 540 19.54 4.31 19.30
C LYS A 540 20.22 5.16 18.22
N PRO A 541 20.72 6.36 18.54
CA PRO A 541 21.51 7.14 17.58
C PRO A 541 22.68 6.33 17.03
N VAL A 542 22.72 6.14 15.72
CA VAL A 542 23.85 5.49 15.01
C VAL A 542 24.90 6.53 14.61
N ARG A 543 24.48 7.78 14.43
CA ARG A 543 25.28 8.92 13.97
C ARG A 543 24.97 10.13 14.83
N GLY A 544 25.96 10.64 15.57
CA GLY A 544 25.75 11.74 16.54
C GLY A 544 25.45 13.10 15.90
N TRP A 545 25.90 13.33 14.65
CA TRP A 545 25.69 14.58 13.92
C TRP A 545 24.32 14.67 13.23
N LEU A 546 23.63 13.55 13.05
CA LEU A 546 22.36 13.51 12.34
C LEU A 546 21.23 14.01 13.26
N LYS A 547 20.58 15.12 12.89
CA LYS A 547 19.49 15.69 13.68
C LYS A 547 18.16 14.94 13.51
N VAL A 548 17.92 14.36 12.33
CA VAL A 548 16.76 13.49 12.11
C VAL A 548 16.91 12.22 12.94
N LYS A 549 15.87 11.87 13.71
CA LYS A 549 15.87 10.71 14.60
C LYS A 549 15.07 9.58 13.96
N MET A 550 15.59 8.35 14.02
CA MET A 550 14.76 7.16 13.79
C MET A 550 13.80 7.01 14.97
N PRO A 551 12.48 7.16 14.80
CA PRO A 551 11.57 7.21 15.92
C PRO A 551 11.17 5.79 16.37
N THR A 552 10.67 5.64 17.60
CA THR A 552 10.22 4.34 18.12
C THR A 552 8.74 4.13 17.76
N PHE A 553 8.48 3.26 16.78
CA PHE A 553 7.12 2.89 16.36
C PHE A 553 6.43 1.88 17.30
N MET A 554 7.20 1.24 18.21
CA MET A 554 6.73 0.21 19.12
C MET A 554 6.01 -0.91 18.34
N LEU A 555 6.74 -1.46 17.36
CA LEU A 555 6.28 -2.51 16.46
C LEU A 555 5.98 -3.80 17.25
N GLU A 556 4.97 -4.54 16.82
CA GLU A 556 4.67 -5.87 17.34
C GLU A 556 5.73 -6.88 16.89
N GLN A 557 5.80 -8.03 17.56
CA GLN A 557 6.82 -9.04 17.31
C GLN A 557 6.80 -9.54 15.86
N ASP A 558 5.61 -9.80 15.33
CA ASP A 558 5.42 -10.25 13.95
C ASP A 558 5.77 -9.16 12.95
N GLU A 559 5.47 -7.89 13.26
CA GLU A 559 5.83 -6.76 12.39
C GLU A 559 7.35 -6.61 12.27
N ILE A 560 8.08 -6.77 13.39
CA ILE A 560 9.54 -6.78 13.42
C ILE A 560 10.09 -7.98 12.63
N TYR A 561 9.46 -9.15 12.76
CA TYR A 561 9.82 -10.33 11.98
C TYR A 561 9.66 -10.05 10.48
N TYR A 562 8.47 -9.67 10.03
CA TYR A 562 8.17 -9.51 8.61
C TYR A 562 8.95 -8.39 7.94
N ILE A 563 9.18 -7.25 8.61
CA ILE A 563 10.02 -6.19 8.04
C ILE A 563 11.49 -6.63 7.95
N THR A 564 11.97 -7.43 8.92
CA THR A 564 13.32 -8.01 8.89
C THR A 564 13.46 -8.99 7.73
N ARG A 565 12.51 -9.94 7.62
CA ARG A 565 12.49 -10.93 6.53
C ARG A 565 12.36 -10.28 5.17
N TYR A 566 11.54 -9.23 5.04
CA TYR A 566 11.44 -8.45 3.81
C TYR A 566 12.83 -7.98 3.35
N PHE A 567 13.59 -7.28 4.20
CA PHE A 567 14.91 -6.80 3.81
C PHE A 567 15.92 -7.92 3.57
N VAL A 568 15.91 -8.99 4.37
CA VAL A 568 16.77 -10.16 4.16
C VAL A 568 16.45 -10.87 2.83
N ASN A 569 15.19 -10.90 2.42
CA ASN A 569 14.78 -11.51 1.16
C ASN A 569 15.16 -10.66 -0.08
N PHE A 570 15.69 -9.44 0.09
CA PHE A 570 16.31 -8.68 -1.00
C PHE A 570 17.84 -8.75 -0.98
N ALA A 571 18.43 -9.40 0.03
CA ALA A 571 19.86 -9.68 0.04
C ALA A 571 20.26 -10.53 -1.18
N GLN A 572 21.43 -10.22 -1.76
CA GLN A 572 21.91 -10.90 -2.97
C GLN A 572 22.30 -12.35 -2.71
N ASP A 573 22.84 -12.64 -1.53
CA ASP A 573 23.25 -13.98 -1.12
C ASP A 573 22.21 -14.65 -0.22
N GLN A 574 22.02 -15.96 -0.36
CA GLN A 574 21.35 -16.74 0.70
C GLN A 574 22.23 -16.73 1.95
N ILE A 575 21.97 -15.80 2.86
CA ILE A 575 22.83 -15.61 4.01
C ILE A 575 22.60 -16.75 5.01
N PRO A 576 23.62 -17.59 5.31
CA PRO A 576 23.50 -18.58 6.36
C PRO A 576 23.18 -17.87 7.68
N TYR A 577 22.32 -18.48 8.49
CA TYR A 577 22.00 -17.95 9.80
C TYR A 577 23.30 -17.84 10.64
N GLU A 578 23.69 -16.61 11.01
CA GLU A 578 24.93 -16.32 11.78
C GLU A 578 24.80 -16.80 13.25
N ARG A 579 24.63 -18.10 13.49
CA ARG A 579 25.00 -18.73 14.75
C ARG A 579 26.30 -19.46 14.52
N GLY A 580 27.39 -18.96 15.08
CA GLY A 580 28.67 -19.65 14.99
C GLY A 580 29.76 -18.88 15.68
N ILE A 581 30.42 -19.56 16.61
CA ILE A 581 31.72 -19.24 17.18
C ILE A 581 32.60 -18.76 16.02
N ARG A 582 33.01 -17.49 16.04
CA ARG A 582 34.02 -17.00 15.11
C ARG A 582 35.37 -17.45 15.64
N ASP A 583 36.17 -18.07 14.79
CA ASP A 583 37.60 -18.22 15.09
C ASP A 583 38.19 -16.81 15.18
N ILE A 584 38.57 -16.43 16.39
CA ILE A 584 39.22 -15.13 16.63
C ILE A 584 40.62 -15.25 16.02
N PRO A 585 40.99 -14.38 15.05
CA PRO A 585 42.33 -14.40 14.49
C PRO A 585 43.41 -14.20 15.57
N PRO A 586 44.66 -14.66 15.34
CA PRO A 586 45.77 -14.39 16.23
C PRO A 586 45.95 -12.89 16.49
N ASP A 587 46.44 -12.52 17.67
CA ASP A 587 46.64 -11.12 18.04
C ASP A 587 47.56 -10.38 17.06
N SER A 588 48.58 -11.06 16.52
CA SER A 588 49.46 -10.51 15.47
C SER A 588 48.67 -10.01 14.26
N PHE A 589 47.62 -10.71 13.84
CA PHE A 589 46.78 -10.30 12.72
C PHE A 589 45.88 -9.10 13.06
N LEU A 590 45.35 -9.07 14.28
CA LEU A 590 44.52 -7.97 14.77
C LEU A 590 45.35 -6.68 14.98
N ILE A 591 46.63 -6.82 15.36
CA ILE A 591 47.60 -5.72 15.47
C ILE A 591 47.82 -5.06 14.10
N GLU A 592 48.03 -5.85 13.05
CA GLU A 592 48.17 -5.31 11.67
C GLU A 592 46.89 -4.57 11.23
N GLY A 593 45.71 -5.10 11.56
CA GLY A 593 44.44 -4.42 11.34
C GLY A 593 44.33 -3.07 12.06
N ARG A 594 44.83 -2.98 13.31
CA ARG A 594 44.87 -1.74 14.07
C ARG A 594 45.86 -0.72 13.47
N LYS A 595 47.06 -1.16 13.08
CA LYS A 595 48.04 -0.29 12.40
C LYS A 595 47.42 0.35 11.16
N LEU A 596 46.71 -0.43 10.35
CA LEU A 596 45.99 0.09 9.18
C LEU A 596 44.89 1.09 9.54
N VAL A 597 44.11 0.85 10.61
CA VAL A 597 43.09 1.79 11.09
C VAL A 597 43.69 3.14 11.48
N LEU A 598 44.90 3.15 12.04
CA LEU A 598 45.64 4.37 12.38
C LEU A 598 46.26 5.01 11.14
N ALA A 599 46.94 4.23 10.28
CA ALA A 599 47.57 4.71 9.05
C ALA A 599 46.58 5.32 8.05
N PHE A 600 45.35 4.81 7.99
CA PHE A 600 44.26 5.37 7.18
C PHE A 600 43.43 6.45 7.89
N GLU A 601 43.85 6.88 9.08
CA GLU A 601 43.17 7.90 9.91
C GLU A 601 41.70 7.54 10.25
N CYS A 602 41.35 6.26 10.23
CA CYS A 602 39.97 5.82 10.45
C CYS A 602 39.48 6.20 11.87
N ALA A 603 40.39 6.18 12.85
CA ALA A 603 40.10 6.48 14.25
C ALA A 603 39.58 7.90 14.48
N GLU A 604 40.03 8.90 13.71
CA GLU A 604 39.56 10.29 13.87
C GLU A 604 38.04 10.44 13.71
N CYS A 605 37.45 9.57 12.88
CA CYS A 605 36.03 9.58 12.59
C CYS A 605 35.26 8.51 13.37
N HIS A 606 35.84 7.32 13.55
CA HIS A 606 35.14 6.11 14.01
C HIS A 606 35.50 5.63 15.42
N ASP A 607 36.53 6.18 16.05
CA ASP A 607 36.86 5.86 17.45
C ASP A 607 35.85 6.48 18.43
N GLU A 608 35.86 6.10 19.71
CA GLU A 608 34.92 6.56 20.74
C GLU A 608 34.93 8.09 20.93
N LYS A 609 36.06 8.75 20.68
CA LYS A 609 36.15 10.23 20.67
C LYS A 609 35.82 10.88 19.32
N GLY A 610 35.78 10.11 18.23
CA GLY A 610 35.53 10.60 16.87
C GLY A 610 34.10 11.16 16.65
N SER A 611 33.93 12.15 15.78
CA SER A 611 32.66 12.91 15.66
C SER A 611 31.86 12.69 14.37
N ARG A 612 32.39 11.91 13.42
CA ARG A 612 31.90 11.90 12.01
C ARG A 612 31.48 10.53 11.47
N GLY A 613 31.83 9.41 12.12
CA GLY A 613 31.52 8.04 11.71
C GLY A 613 30.78 7.22 12.78
N PRO A 614 30.08 6.11 12.42
CA PRO A 614 29.60 5.16 13.42
C PRO A 614 30.76 4.51 14.18
N LYS A 615 30.63 4.33 15.49
CA LYS A 615 31.69 3.79 16.35
C LYS A 615 32.09 2.36 15.98
N PHE A 616 33.37 1.99 16.09
CA PHE A 616 33.85 0.62 15.86
C PHE A 616 33.11 -0.42 16.73
N SER A 617 32.91 -0.09 18.02
CA SER A 617 32.12 -0.89 18.97
C SER A 617 30.69 -1.18 18.50
N LEU A 618 30.08 -0.25 17.75
CA LEU A 618 28.76 -0.41 17.16
C LEU A 618 28.81 -1.17 15.83
N MET A 619 29.83 -0.93 15.00
CA MET A 619 29.98 -1.56 13.70
C MET A 619 30.14 -3.08 13.81
N SER A 620 30.93 -3.55 14.78
CA SER A 620 31.13 -4.98 15.06
C SER A 620 29.83 -5.74 15.38
N LYS A 621 28.92 -5.10 16.12
CA LYS A 621 27.59 -5.65 16.48
C LYS A 621 26.59 -5.60 15.32
N ARG A 622 26.82 -4.74 14.33
CA ARG A 622 25.84 -4.35 13.32
C ARG A 622 26.08 -4.97 11.95
N LEU A 623 27.31 -4.88 11.46
CA LEU A 623 27.62 -5.09 10.06
C LEU A 623 27.92 -6.56 9.77
N ARG A 624 27.55 -7.01 8.57
CA ARG A 624 27.96 -8.32 8.04
C ARG A 624 29.34 -8.23 7.40
N LYS A 625 30.11 -9.33 7.47
CA LYS A 625 31.49 -9.40 6.96
C LYS A 625 31.58 -9.10 5.46
N ASN A 626 30.82 -9.82 4.64
CA ASN A 626 30.88 -9.69 3.18
C ASN A 626 30.53 -8.28 2.74
N TRP A 627 29.47 -7.71 3.30
CA TRP A 627 29.11 -6.32 3.01
C TRP A 627 30.16 -5.32 3.49
N ALA A 628 30.73 -5.48 4.69
CA ALA A 628 31.72 -4.55 5.20
C ALA A 628 33.00 -4.54 4.35
N LYS A 629 33.47 -5.72 3.92
CA LYS A 629 34.60 -5.82 2.97
C LYS A 629 34.27 -5.18 1.63
N ASN A 630 33.07 -5.45 1.10
CA ASN A 630 32.62 -4.83 -0.16
C ASN A 630 32.47 -3.30 -0.02
N TRP A 631 32.02 -2.81 1.13
CA TRP A 631 31.92 -1.38 1.42
C TRP A 631 33.29 -0.71 1.46
N LEU A 632 34.26 -1.28 2.19
CA LEU A 632 35.63 -0.76 2.22
C LEU A 632 36.26 -0.72 0.83
N LYS A 633 36.02 -1.77 0.03
CA LYS A 633 36.47 -1.83 -1.36
C LYS A 633 35.76 -0.77 -2.22
N ASN A 634 34.44 -0.74 -2.25
CA ASN A 634 33.65 0.04 -3.22
C ASN A 634 32.95 1.27 -2.59
N THR A 635 33.58 1.98 -1.65
CA THR A 635 32.94 3.00 -0.80
C THR A 635 32.18 4.09 -1.59
N ARG A 636 32.85 4.77 -2.52
CA ARG A 636 32.24 5.88 -3.29
C ARG A 636 31.31 5.40 -4.41
N THR A 637 31.55 4.19 -4.93
CA THR A 637 30.71 3.56 -5.95
C THR A 637 29.37 3.10 -5.36
N LEU A 638 29.39 2.45 -4.19
CA LEU A 638 28.20 1.94 -3.52
C LEU A 638 27.33 3.05 -2.95
N TYR A 639 27.92 4.13 -2.41
CA TYR A 639 27.16 5.27 -1.91
C TYR A 639 27.75 6.60 -2.40
N PRO A 640 27.34 7.04 -3.61
CA PRO A 640 27.80 8.29 -4.19
C PRO A 640 27.60 9.48 -3.25
N GLY A 641 28.70 10.19 -2.97
CA GLY A 641 28.73 11.36 -2.09
C GLY A 641 29.08 11.07 -0.62
N THR A 642 29.29 9.82 -0.22
CA THR A 642 29.77 9.50 1.14
C THR A 642 30.94 10.39 1.58
N LYS A 643 30.95 10.81 2.86
CA LYS A 643 32.07 11.57 3.45
C LYS A 643 33.28 10.70 3.80
N MET A 644 33.15 9.38 3.68
CA MET A 644 34.26 8.46 3.89
C MET A 644 35.29 8.63 2.75
N PRO A 645 36.59 8.77 3.07
CA PRO A 645 37.64 8.78 2.06
C PRO A 645 37.62 7.51 1.20
N ASP A 646 38.18 7.59 0.00
CA ASP A 646 38.41 6.42 -0.84
C ASP A 646 39.87 6.01 -0.66
N HIS A 647 40.10 5.03 0.20
CA HIS A 647 41.44 4.60 0.59
C HIS A 647 42.13 3.74 -0.47
N TRP A 648 41.34 3.11 -1.35
CA TRP A 648 41.83 2.26 -2.43
C TRP A 648 41.20 2.59 -3.79
N PRO A 649 41.50 3.76 -4.39
CA PRO A 649 40.94 4.14 -5.67
C PRO A 649 41.24 3.11 -6.78
N VAL A 650 40.35 3.05 -7.79
CA VAL A 650 40.56 2.21 -8.98
C VAL A 650 41.32 3.01 -10.04
N ARG A 651 42.40 2.40 -10.56
CA ARG A 651 43.41 2.95 -11.49
C ARG A 651 43.82 1.83 -12.47
N ASN A 652 43.65 2.05 -13.78
CA ASN A 652 43.62 1.03 -14.86
C ASN A 652 42.98 -0.33 -14.49
N GLY A 653 41.82 -0.29 -13.83
CA GLY A 653 41.10 -1.51 -13.44
C GLY A 653 41.69 -2.28 -12.26
N LYS A 654 42.78 -1.81 -11.65
CA LYS A 654 43.37 -2.32 -10.41
C LYS A 654 43.13 -1.35 -9.26
N ARG A 655 43.26 -1.84 -8.03
CA ARG A 655 43.15 -1.02 -6.83
C ARG A 655 44.54 -0.71 -6.31
N VAL A 656 44.79 0.57 -6.06
CA VAL A 656 46.04 1.08 -5.50
C VAL A 656 45.74 1.77 -4.18
N ILE A 657 46.74 1.89 -3.30
CA ILE A 657 46.61 2.64 -2.05
C ILE A 657 46.71 4.14 -2.40
N SER A 658 45.84 4.97 -1.84
CA SER A 658 45.93 6.42 -2.08
C SER A 658 47.24 6.97 -1.50
N ALA A 659 47.96 7.77 -2.28
CA ALA A 659 49.20 8.45 -1.92
C ALA A 659 49.04 9.37 -0.70
N LYS A 660 47.81 9.76 -0.37
CA LYS A 660 47.49 10.45 0.90
C LYS A 660 47.88 9.65 2.15
N TYR A 661 47.98 8.32 2.04
CA TYR A 661 48.21 7.41 3.17
C TYR A 661 49.47 6.56 2.94
N PRO A 662 50.67 7.17 2.88
CA PRO A 662 51.89 6.48 2.46
C PRO A 662 52.31 5.37 3.45
N LEU A 663 52.06 5.58 4.75
CA LEU A 663 52.29 4.56 5.80
C LEU A 663 51.51 3.26 5.58
N ALA A 664 50.36 3.31 4.88
CA ALA A 664 49.59 2.12 4.61
C ALA A 664 50.25 1.20 3.56
N LYS A 665 51.12 1.71 2.68
CA LYS A 665 51.83 0.88 1.67
C LYS A 665 52.83 -0.08 2.32
N LYS A 666 53.49 0.35 3.41
CA LYS A 666 54.45 -0.47 4.16
C LYS A 666 53.79 -1.60 4.98
N ILE A 667 52.46 -1.62 5.11
CA ILE A 667 51.73 -2.62 5.91
C ILE A 667 51.13 -3.71 5.01
N MET A 668 51.40 -4.98 5.33
CA MET A 668 50.94 -6.17 4.59
C MET A 668 51.31 -6.17 3.10
N ASP A 669 52.53 -5.71 2.77
CA ASP A 669 53.06 -5.66 1.40
C ASP A 669 52.19 -4.85 0.41
N GLY A 670 51.38 -3.92 0.92
CA GLY A 670 50.42 -3.15 0.10
C GLY A 670 49.26 -3.97 -0.47
N ASP A 671 49.05 -5.22 -0.04
CA ASP A 671 47.98 -6.09 -0.56
C ASP A 671 46.60 -5.61 -0.08
N VAL A 672 45.85 -5.00 -0.99
CA VAL A 672 44.53 -4.41 -0.73
C VAL A 672 43.55 -5.39 -0.08
N ASP A 673 43.48 -6.63 -0.56
CA ASP A 673 42.49 -7.60 -0.07
C ASP A 673 42.87 -8.13 1.32
N LYS A 674 44.17 -8.29 1.62
CA LYS A 674 44.68 -8.58 2.96
C LYS A 674 44.42 -7.41 3.92
N GLN A 675 44.71 -6.17 3.50
CA GLN A 675 44.49 -4.97 4.31
C GLN A 675 43.02 -4.80 4.69
N ILE A 676 42.10 -4.89 3.72
CA ILE A 676 40.66 -4.82 3.97
C ILE A 676 40.21 -5.92 4.93
N ASN A 677 40.76 -7.13 4.79
CA ASN A 677 40.44 -8.24 5.69
C ASN A 677 40.94 -7.99 7.12
N ALA A 678 42.18 -7.52 7.28
CA ALA A 678 42.76 -7.21 8.59
C ALA A 678 42.00 -6.09 9.31
N ILE A 679 41.67 -5.01 8.60
CA ILE A 679 40.83 -3.92 9.13
C ILE A 679 39.47 -4.46 9.59
N TRP A 680 38.80 -5.26 8.76
CA TRP A 680 37.50 -5.83 9.14
C TRP A 680 37.62 -6.74 10.36
N GLU A 681 38.60 -7.65 10.43
CA GLU A 681 38.75 -8.56 11.56
C GLU A 681 39.05 -7.80 12.86
N TYR A 682 39.86 -6.74 12.80
CA TYR A 682 40.05 -5.83 13.93
C TYR A 682 38.71 -5.20 14.38
N ILE A 683 37.95 -4.61 13.45
CA ILE A 683 36.65 -3.99 13.76
C ILE A 683 35.67 -5.04 14.31
N ALA A 684 35.61 -6.23 13.70
CA ALA A 684 34.69 -7.31 14.08
C ALA A 684 34.92 -7.80 15.51
N ASN A 685 36.16 -7.77 15.99
CA ASN A 685 36.57 -8.21 17.33
C ASN A 685 36.80 -7.05 18.32
N TYR A 686 36.48 -5.80 17.93
CA TYR A 686 36.72 -4.61 18.74
C TYR A 686 36.12 -4.66 20.15
N ASN A 687 34.97 -5.32 20.34
CA ASN A 687 34.35 -5.41 21.68
C ASN A 687 34.93 -6.54 22.55
N GLU A 688 35.63 -7.50 21.96
CA GLU A 688 36.20 -8.67 22.64
C GLU A 688 37.66 -8.41 23.02
N LYS A 689 38.39 -7.68 22.17
CA LYS A 689 39.78 -7.26 22.38
C LYS A 689 39.93 -5.74 22.12
N PRO A 690 39.43 -4.87 23.01
CA PRO A 690 39.27 -3.44 22.71
C PRO A 690 40.57 -2.64 22.63
N PHE A 691 41.69 -3.14 23.18
CA PHE A 691 42.96 -2.41 23.21
C PHE A 691 44.13 -3.36 22.97
N LEU A 692 44.57 -3.41 21.72
CA LEU A 692 45.96 -3.76 21.42
C LEU A 692 46.68 -2.42 21.42
N ASP A 693 47.40 -2.06 22.48
CA ASP A 693 48.20 -0.83 22.49
C ASP A 693 49.34 -1.01 21.48
N VAL A 694 49.21 -0.30 20.35
CA VAL A 694 50.16 -0.34 19.25
C VAL A 694 50.48 1.11 18.95
N GLU A 695 51.72 1.50 19.20
CA GLU A 695 52.29 2.71 18.64
C GLU A 695 52.50 2.46 17.14
N LEU A 696 52.07 3.41 16.30
CA LEU A 696 52.50 3.41 14.91
C LEU A 696 54.04 3.53 14.90
N PRO A 697 54.74 2.91 13.94
CA PRO A 697 56.11 3.30 13.67
C PRO A 697 56.17 4.83 13.56
N GLU A 698 57.18 5.45 14.18
CA GLU A 698 57.47 6.87 13.92
C GLU A 698 57.51 7.08 12.39
N GLU A 699 57.05 8.23 11.91
CA GLU A 699 57.24 8.61 10.51
C GLU A 699 58.75 8.59 10.23
N GLU A 700 59.29 7.46 9.80
CA GLU A 700 60.52 7.48 9.01
C GLU A 700 60.20 8.39 7.84
N GLU A 701 60.93 9.52 7.75
CA GLU A 701 60.79 10.49 6.67
C GLU A 701 60.73 9.74 5.35
N PHE A 702 59.56 9.74 4.70
CA PHE A 702 59.51 9.29 3.32
C PHE A 702 60.41 10.26 2.55
N GLU A 703 61.44 9.73 1.89
CA GLU A 703 62.25 10.53 0.98
C GLU A 703 61.31 11.13 -0.10
N GLU A 704 61.55 12.37 -0.54
CA GLU A 704 60.70 13.05 -1.54
C GLU A 704 60.49 12.16 -2.78
N GLU A 705 61.49 11.36 -3.15
CA GLU A 705 61.42 10.37 -4.23
C GLU A 705 60.40 9.24 -3.99
N GLU A 706 60.22 8.74 -2.76
CA GLU A 706 59.22 7.71 -2.43
C GLU A 706 57.78 8.27 -2.48
N LEU A 707 57.59 9.54 -2.12
CA LEU A 707 56.30 10.23 -2.21
C LEU A 707 55.97 10.56 -3.67
N GLU A 708 56.95 11.04 -4.44
CA GLU A 708 56.79 11.28 -5.88
C GLU A 708 56.53 9.97 -6.64
N GLU A 709 57.16 8.84 -6.27
CA GLU A 709 56.88 7.53 -6.85
C GLU A 709 55.48 7.02 -6.48
N LEU A 710 55.00 7.27 -5.26
CA LEU A 710 53.62 6.99 -4.84
C LEU A 710 52.59 7.82 -5.59
N GLU A 711 52.85 9.11 -5.75
CA GLU A 711 52.01 10.02 -6.53
C GLU A 711 52.04 9.65 -8.01
N ALA A 712 53.20 9.24 -8.55
CA ALA A 712 53.36 8.73 -9.90
C ALA A 712 52.68 7.37 -10.10
N GLU A 713 52.73 6.44 -9.14
CA GLU A 713 51.96 5.19 -9.20
C GLU A 713 50.44 5.42 -9.09
N GLU A 714 50.00 6.46 -8.37
CA GLU A 714 48.58 6.85 -8.31
C GLU A 714 48.14 7.63 -9.58
N ALA A 715 49.04 8.36 -10.23
CA ALA A 715 48.79 9.22 -11.39
C ALA A 715 49.06 8.56 -12.75
N ASP A 716 50.03 7.66 -12.84
CA ASP A 716 50.52 6.97 -14.04
C ASP A 716 50.14 5.48 -14.04
N VAL A 717 48.87 5.20 -13.68
CA VAL A 717 48.14 3.95 -13.96
C VAL A 717 46.67 4.30 -14.23
#